data_AF-A0A524DVT2-F1
#
_entry.id   AF-A0A524DVT2-F1
#
_cell.length_a   1.000
_cell.length_b   1.000
_cell.length_c   1.000
_cell.angle_alpha   90.00
_cell.angle_beta   90.00
_cell.angle_gamma   90.00
#
_symmetry.space_group_name_H-M   'P 1'
#
loop_
_entity.id
_entity.type
_entity.pdbx_description
1 polymer ?
#
loop_
_entity_poly.entity_id
_entity_poly.type
_entity_poly.pdbx_seq_one_letter_code
_entity_poly.pdbx_strand_id
1 'polypeptide(L)'
;SDGSLNWEYAFPGGCSEESRPSIADVDADGIKEVVMVANDTSLYCIDGISGTPDWSYPTGRSIRGSGCITDLDGDRKLEVIFAVASSSDGWLYIINGEDGSMEWSEHLLSRNMYSTPAVADIDQDGRKEILIITAEILSSCEYSYAQSDWPYYDWPAIVPAGDIRGTGCFVDTDRDNLTDTFEVTAGCDPHVTDTDLDNGNDYEEFLLSMNPTDGIFPFRETEWKTVLPTRWDDPFNTGMGGVTVADIDGQEGLEMIACGINYTFCLSGTTGAQIWNFTTPTKYYIVESAIADVNADGIEEVLFAGFNSTPGGVLYCLNGTNGKEMWNYTVDDVTFGGPAVQDVDSDGVAEVFFGDWTHQVYCLNGMTGAKIWNYTVDGLLFAGPLIIDLDGDSNLEVVVGTGDSLLYCLDALTGEEKWNFTGSDGLMFDPSICDINQDGALEIIVAAYTDGVQCIHGTNGTLFWEETVTRPRGAPVVGDADNDGEPEILVGSQDSALYCLNSTGGVEWYFTTPALVENTPCLADVDGDESTEVLFSQGGHLYCLSGAGEEEWNMYWPLSAIRGPVVVTDLDADNQLEIAIALDHPAFPIDQGLDIISLSINSAPYVPHAYPWPGIERCCSPAHTRYYADQDGDGLSDMYELAAHSPPDSADVDTDGLSDSEEFYGSTDPRVDDVVPGMVNDLSVSDPTPTTASLTWTAPGDNAYSGTVAAYELRYSTNGPIENEMDWQAATIYTQSWTPVGVNSTESHIVTELPSLTELWFAVRALDEQDNLGGLSNSPGIQTLEFFPPSTISDLAALNATTSSLMLTWTAPGDDGMSGTADGYILKHSVAGPITTENWGSATTYSQSWNPGSPGSSEVREITGLLNATRYWFAIRAYDDVGNYGGVSNSPNLETLEGVRPGAPTDLVVTSVTQTTVTLSWTAPGDNGTVGTAAGYIIKYSTSGQITSENWMNATEYMQDWTPLEAGETESHTLSDLAPDTTYWFAIMAYDDIPNYGELSESVLETTLEAVPPAMIGDLIVVDMNSSSITLNWTAPGDNGMSGRAAGYVVKYSVIGPITSENWESATTYDQSWDPHSAGHMENHAVLGLEEGANYWFTIVAYDEVGNYGEVSNTALGTTTIAGGFPAGFGSGLAIGIVAGAGSLAAVIVVVWLIRKKRGT
;
A
#
# COMPACT_ATOMS: atom_id res chain seq x y z
N SER A 1 0.12 -44.70 33.88
CA SER A 1 1.35 -44.00 33.45
C SER A 1 2.41 -44.96 32.89
N ASP A 2 2.21 -46.28 32.95
CA ASP A 2 3.06 -47.32 32.37
C ASP A 2 2.51 -47.90 31.05
N GLY A 3 1.49 -47.25 30.47
CA GLY A 3 0.78 -47.72 29.28
C GLY A 3 -0.18 -48.89 29.53
N SER A 4 -0.40 -49.32 30.78
CA SER A 4 -1.35 -50.41 31.07
C SER A 4 -2.81 -49.93 31.02
N LEU A 5 -3.69 -50.80 30.52
CA LEU A 5 -5.14 -50.61 30.51
C LEU A 5 -5.70 -50.91 31.91
N ASN A 6 -6.20 -49.89 32.61
CA ASN A 6 -6.76 -50.04 33.96
C ASN A 6 -8.06 -50.86 33.96
N TRP A 7 -8.99 -50.51 33.08
CA TRP A 7 -10.29 -51.14 32.90
C TRP A 7 -10.83 -50.87 31.48
N GLU A 8 -11.86 -51.61 31.08
CA GLU A 8 -12.57 -51.47 29.80
C GLU A 8 -14.08 -51.62 30.08
N TYR A 9 -14.90 -50.66 29.63
CA TYR A 9 -16.35 -50.74 29.78
C TYR A 9 -17.05 -50.81 28.42
N ALA A 10 -17.83 -51.87 28.20
CA ALA A 10 -18.52 -52.12 26.94
C ALA A 10 -19.98 -51.63 27.00
N PHE A 11 -20.23 -50.45 26.45
CA PHE A 11 -21.56 -49.82 26.42
C PHE A 11 -22.58 -50.65 25.62
N PRO A 12 -23.85 -50.74 26.07
CA PRO A 12 -24.90 -51.51 25.38
C PRO A 12 -25.13 -51.09 23.91
N GLY A 13 -25.03 -49.79 23.60
CA GLY A 13 -25.09 -49.26 22.23
C GLY A 13 -23.74 -48.96 21.57
N GLY A 14 -22.61 -49.06 22.28
CA GLY A 14 -21.32 -48.47 21.89
C GLY A 14 -21.24 -46.96 22.14
N CYS A 15 -20.04 -46.38 22.05
CA CYS A 15 -19.80 -44.94 22.25
C CYS A 15 -20.17 -44.11 21.02
N SER A 16 -20.56 -42.84 21.22
CA SER A 16 -20.63 -41.86 20.12
C SER A 16 -19.23 -41.43 19.70
N GLU A 17 -18.98 -41.30 18.39
CA GLU A 17 -17.72 -40.81 17.82
C GLU A 17 -17.56 -39.28 17.97
N GLU A 18 -18.66 -38.57 18.30
CA GLU A 18 -18.74 -37.10 18.36
C GLU A 18 -18.58 -36.53 19.78
N SER A 19 -18.62 -37.37 20.82
CA SER A 19 -18.60 -36.93 22.24
C SER A 19 -17.25 -37.20 22.89
N ARG A 20 -16.67 -36.17 23.52
CA ARG A 20 -15.49 -36.30 24.39
C ARG A 20 -15.93 -36.65 25.83
N PRO A 21 -15.14 -37.45 26.58
CA PRO A 21 -15.44 -37.74 27.99
C PRO A 21 -15.06 -36.56 28.89
N SER A 22 -15.91 -36.26 29.86
CA SER A 22 -15.67 -35.24 30.91
C SER A 22 -15.31 -35.93 32.23
N ILE A 23 -14.37 -35.36 32.99
CA ILE A 23 -13.76 -36.05 34.15
C ILE A 23 -13.71 -35.12 35.38
N ALA A 24 -14.49 -35.45 36.41
CA ALA A 24 -14.58 -34.73 37.67
C ALA A 24 -14.88 -35.69 38.84
N ASP A 25 -14.72 -35.21 40.08
CA ASP A 25 -15.06 -35.90 41.34
C ASP A 25 -16.51 -35.50 41.67
N VAL A 26 -17.50 -36.24 41.12
CA VAL A 26 -18.89 -35.75 41.01
C VAL A 26 -19.81 -36.15 42.17
N ASP A 27 -19.47 -37.21 42.91
CA ASP A 27 -20.14 -37.59 44.16
C ASP A 27 -19.36 -37.16 45.42
N ALA A 28 -18.18 -36.55 45.24
CA ALA A 28 -17.25 -36.09 46.28
C ALA A 28 -16.66 -37.19 47.18
N ASP A 29 -16.57 -38.44 46.70
CA ASP A 29 -15.84 -39.54 47.35
C ASP A 29 -14.31 -39.31 47.37
N GLY A 30 -13.77 -38.57 46.39
CA GLY A 30 -12.34 -38.33 46.22
C GLY A 30 -11.68 -39.15 45.11
N ILE A 31 -12.45 -39.94 44.36
CA ILE A 31 -12.09 -40.52 43.06
C ILE A 31 -12.37 -39.46 41.96
N LYS A 32 -12.33 -39.83 40.69
CA LYS A 32 -12.83 -39.03 39.58
C LYS A 32 -13.53 -39.94 38.59
N GLU A 33 -14.73 -39.55 38.20
CA GLU A 33 -15.63 -40.33 37.38
C GLU A 33 -15.52 -39.85 35.93
N VAL A 34 -15.75 -40.76 35.00
CA VAL A 34 -15.72 -40.48 33.56
C VAL A 34 -17.16 -40.41 33.05
N VAL A 35 -17.61 -39.19 32.79
CA VAL A 35 -18.95 -38.89 32.28
C VAL A 35 -18.92 -38.88 30.75
N MET A 36 -19.73 -39.73 30.11
CA MET A 36 -19.70 -39.91 28.65
C MET A 36 -21.02 -40.45 28.06
N VAL A 37 -21.16 -40.26 26.75
CA VAL A 37 -22.37 -40.56 25.96
C VAL A 37 -22.27 -41.89 25.21
N ALA A 38 -23.33 -42.70 25.30
CA ALA A 38 -23.51 -43.91 24.49
C ALA A 38 -24.54 -43.71 23.36
N ASN A 39 -24.34 -44.43 22.24
CA ASN A 39 -25.26 -44.47 21.10
C ASN A 39 -26.63 -45.10 21.43
N ASP A 40 -26.80 -45.70 22.61
CA ASP A 40 -28.11 -46.15 23.13
C ASP A 40 -28.97 -45.01 23.70
N THR A 41 -28.58 -43.74 23.50
CA THR A 41 -29.26 -42.51 23.96
C THR A 41 -29.17 -42.23 25.47
N SER A 42 -28.21 -42.86 26.14
CA SER A 42 -27.96 -42.66 27.57
C SER A 42 -26.66 -41.91 27.84
N LEU A 43 -26.69 -41.06 28.86
CA LEU A 43 -25.49 -40.56 29.55
C LEU A 43 -25.07 -41.59 30.60
N TYR A 44 -23.76 -41.80 30.78
CA TYR A 44 -23.19 -42.67 31.80
C TYR A 44 -22.17 -41.91 32.63
N CYS A 45 -22.14 -42.19 33.94
CA CYS A 45 -21.07 -41.81 34.86
C CYS A 45 -20.37 -43.09 35.34
N ILE A 46 -19.03 -43.12 35.34
CA ILE A 46 -18.22 -44.32 35.61
C ILE A 46 -17.01 -44.01 36.50
N ASP A 47 -16.98 -44.57 37.70
CA ASP A 47 -15.82 -44.66 38.62
C ASP A 47 -14.50 -44.90 37.86
N GLY A 48 -13.60 -43.91 37.91
CA GLY A 48 -12.34 -43.92 37.19
C GLY A 48 -11.31 -44.96 37.66
N ILE A 49 -11.55 -45.63 38.79
CA ILE A 49 -10.72 -46.71 39.33
C ILE A 49 -11.33 -48.09 39.03
N SER A 50 -12.63 -48.30 39.25
CA SER A 50 -13.27 -49.61 39.06
C SER A 50 -13.77 -49.88 37.65
N GLY A 51 -14.09 -48.84 36.87
CA GLY A 51 -14.63 -48.98 35.52
C GLY A 51 -16.06 -49.52 35.48
N THR A 52 -16.83 -49.38 36.57
CA THR A 52 -18.27 -49.72 36.59
C THR A 52 -19.13 -48.46 36.72
N PRO A 53 -20.31 -48.41 36.08
CA PRO A 53 -21.15 -47.22 36.13
C PRO A 53 -21.89 -47.11 37.46
N ASP A 54 -21.76 -45.96 38.09
CA ASP A 54 -22.40 -45.61 39.35
C ASP A 54 -23.87 -45.21 39.09
N TRP A 55 -24.09 -44.46 38.00
CA TRP A 55 -25.41 -44.16 37.47
C TRP A 55 -25.42 -44.03 35.94
N SER A 56 -26.61 -44.10 35.35
CA SER A 56 -26.85 -43.82 33.93
C SER A 56 -28.21 -43.18 33.70
N TYR A 57 -28.26 -42.13 32.88
CA TYR A 57 -29.48 -41.39 32.57
C TYR A 57 -29.93 -41.62 31.11
N PRO A 58 -31.06 -42.33 30.88
CA PRO A 58 -31.57 -42.58 29.53
C PRO A 58 -32.42 -41.40 29.03
N THR A 59 -31.93 -40.65 28.04
CA THR A 59 -32.63 -39.48 27.48
C THR A 59 -33.68 -39.86 26.42
N GLY A 60 -33.47 -40.98 25.71
CA GLY A 60 -34.32 -41.42 24.61
C GLY A 60 -34.20 -40.58 23.32
N ARG A 61 -33.23 -39.65 23.25
CA ARG A 61 -32.90 -38.82 22.07
C ARG A 61 -31.38 -38.84 21.84
N SER A 62 -30.90 -38.43 20.67
CA SER A 62 -29.47 -38.52 20.37
C SER A 62 -28.70 -37.38 21.03
N ILE A 63 -28.01 -37.66 22.13
CA ILE A 63 -26.99 -36.76 22.68
C ILE A 63 -25.86 -36.66 21.64
N ARG A 64 -25.36 -35.45 21.39
CA ARG A 64 -24.38 -35.15 20.31
C ARG A 64 -23.18 -34.37 20.83
N GLY A 65 -23.44 -33.28 21.57
CA GLY A 65 -22.40 -32.58 22.32
C GLY A 65 -21.87 -33.39 23.50
N SER A 66 -20.70 -32.98 24.01
CA SER A 66 -20.16 -33.48 25.28
C SER A 66 -20.89 -32.77 26.45
N GLY A 67 -20.94 -33.40 27.63
CA GLY A 67 -21.50 -32.74 28.83
C GLY A 67 -20.45 -31.92 29.57
N CYS A 68 -20.77 -30.69 29.95
CA CYS A 68 -19.94 -29.92 30.88
C CYS A 68 -20.33 -30.22 32.34
N ILE A 69 -19.41 -29.99 33.27
CA ILE A 69 -19.58 -30.33 34.69
C ILE A 69 -19.21 -29.11 35.54
N THR A 70 -20.12 -28.63 36.39
CA THR A 70 -19.88 -27.51 37.30
C THR A 70 -20.90 -27.48 38.44
N ASP A 71 -20.51 -26.91 39.58
CA ASP A 71 -21.41 -26.42 40.64
C ASP A 71 -22.23 -25.26 40.04
N LEU A 72 -23.50 -25.48 39.70
CA LEU A 72 -24.34 -24.50 39.00
C LEU A 72 -25.21 -23.70 39.97
N ASP A 73 -25.77 -24.34 41.01
CA ASP A 73 -26.68 -23.69 41.95
C ASP A 73 -25.99 -23.11 43.20
N GLY A 74 -24.72 -23.46 43.43
CA GLY A 74 -23.89 -22.96 44.53
C GLY A 74 -23.90 -23.82 45.80
N ASP A 75 -24.55 -25.00 45.82
CA ASP A 75 -24.55 -25.91 46.98
C ASP A 75 -23.21 -26.65 47.20
N ARG A 76 -22.32 -26.63 46.19
CA ARG A 76 -20.99 -27.29 46.11
C ARG A 76 -20.99 -28.78 45.77
N LYS A 77 -22.05 -29.27 45.16
CA LYS A 77 -22.03 -30.46 44.29
C LYS A 77 -21.56 -30.09 42.90
N LEU A 78 -21.64 -31.03 41.96
CA LEU A 78 -21.35 -30.83 40.56
C LEU A 78 -22.49 -31.37 39.72
N GLU A 79 -23.04 -30.53 38.85
CA GLU A 79 -24.12 -30.89 37.95
C GLU A 79 -23.55 -31.17 36.55
N VAL A 80 -24.07 -32.19 35.88
CA VAL A 80 -23.74 -32.50 34.49
C VAL A 80 -24.78 -31.86 33.58
N ILE A 81 -24.31 -30.93 32.75
CA ILE A 81 -25.13 -30.11 31.87
C ILE A 81 -24.83 -30.51 30.42
N PHE A 82 -25.86 -30.87 29.63
CA PHE A 82 -25.65 -31.31 28.26
C PHE A 82 -26.81 -31.01 27.30
N ALA A 83 -26.45 -30.88 26.03
CA ALA A 83 -27.34 -30.60 24.91
C ALA A 83 -27.72 -31.88 24.14
N VAL A 84 -28.98 -31.98 23.71
CA VAL A 84 -29.51 -33.15 22.99
C VAL A 84 -30.26 -32.73 21.73
N ALA A 85 -29.87 -33.32 20.60
CA ALA A 85 -30.50 -33.09 19.31
C ALA A 85 -31.54 -34.17 18.97
N SER A 86 -32.50 -33.80 18.13
CA SER A 86 -33.39 -34.73 17.45
C SER A 86 -33.61 -34.29 16.00
N SER A 87 -34.62 -34.82 15.31
CA SER A 87 -34.90 -34.44 13.91
C SER A 87 -35.64 -33.12 13.75
N SER A 88 -36.03 -32.45 14.85
CA SER A 88 -36.84 -31.22 14.81
C SER A 88 -36.78 -30.34 16.07
N ASP A 89 -36.34 -30.88 17.22
CA ASP A 89 -36.32 -30.14 18.50
C ASP A 89 -35.03 -30.40 19.29
N GLY A 90 -34.55 -29.36 19.97
CA GLY A 90 -33.42 -29.39 20.89
C GLY A 90 -33.86 -29.42 22.35
N TRP A 91 -33.07 -30.04 23.21
CA TRP A 91 -33.29 -30.09 24.65
C TRP A 91 -32.00 -29.81 25.41
N LEU A 92 -32.12 -29.04 26.51
CA LEU A 92 -31.06 -28.85 27.50
C LEU A 92 -31.43 -29.62 28.77
N TYR A 93 -30.46 -30.33 29.35
CA TYR A 93 -30.64 -31.15 30.55
C TYR A 93 -29.58 -30.85 31.60
N ILE A 94 -29.97 -30.91 32.88
CA ILE A 94 -29.13 -30.73 34.05
C ILE A 94 -29.38 -31.92 35.00
N ILE A 95 -28.33 -32.69 35.26
CA ILE A 95 -28.33 -33.93 36.04
C ILE A 95 -27.47 -33.76 37.30
N ASN A 96 -27.95 -34.20 38.45
CA ASN A 96 -27.17 -34.23 39.68
C ASN A 96 -26.00 -35.23 39.55
N GLY A 97 -24.76 -34.79 39.81
CA GLY A 97 -23.57 -35.63 39.69
C GLY A 97 -23.49 -36.78 40.70
N GLU A 98 -24.07 -36.63 41.90
CA GLU A 98 -23.98 -37.61 42.99
C GLU A 98 -24.83 -38.87 42.74
N ASP A 99 -26.04 -38.72 42.17
CA ASP A 99 -26.99 -39.85 42.01
C ASP A 99 -27.57 -40.03 40.60
N GLY A 100 -27.23 -39.15 39.65
CA GLY A 100 -27.72 -39.21 38.27
C GLY A 100 -29.19 -38.85 38.10
N SER A 101 -29.82 -38.20 39.09
CA SER A 101 -31.20 -37.74 38.98
C SER A 101 -31.35 -36.47 38.13
N MET A 102 -32.50 -36.33 37.48
CA MET A 102 -32.83 -35.15 36.67
C MET A 102 -33.30 -34.01 37.58
N GLU A 103 -32.58 -32.91 37.56
CA GLU A 103 -32.93 -31.72 38.34
C GLU A 103 -33.75 -30.74 37.51
N TRP A 104 -33.30 -30.45 36.28
CA TRP A 104 -33.95 -29.50 35.39
C TRP A 104 -33.78 -29.84 33.90
N SER A 105 -34.78 -29.47 33.10
CA SER A 105 -34.78 -29.69 31.65
C SER A 105 -35.64 -28.67 30.94
N GLU A 106 -35.19 -28.12 29.82
CA GLU A 106 -35.95 -27.16 29.01
C GLU A 106 -36.00 -27.55 27.53
N HIS A 107 -37.11 -27.19 26.88
CA HIS A 107 -37.44 -27.59 25.51
C HIS A 107 -37.30 -26.43 24.53
N LEU A 108 -36.26 -26.49 23.72
CA LEU A 108 -35.93 -25.44 22.75
C LEU A 108 -36.45 -25.84 21.37
N LEU A 109 -37.63 -25.31 21.05
CA LEU A 109 -38.40 -25.65 19.85
C LEU A 109 -37.65 -25.27 18.56
N SER A 110 -37.81 -26.12 17.54
CA SER A 110 -37.45 -25.86 16.13
C SER A 110 -35.97 -25.63 15.77
N ARG A 111 -35.02 -25.83 16.69
CA ARG A 111 -33.58 -25.77 16.37
C ARG A 111 -32.81 -26.97 16.94
N ASN A 112 -31.77 -27.40 16.22
CA ASN A 112 -30.94 -28.52 16.65
C ASN A 112 -29.69 -28.04 17.40
N MET A 113 -29.36 -28.71 18.50
CA MET A 113 -28.23 -28.35 19.38
C MET A 113 -27.12 -29.38 19.23
N TYR A 114 -26.05 -29.00 18.52
CA TYR A 114 -24.88 -29.85 18.28
C TYR A 114 -23.66 -29.48 19.13
N SER A 115 -23.61 -28.26 19.69
CA SER A 115 -22.54 -27.80 20.57
C SER A 115 -22.64 -28.37 21.99
N THR A 116 -21.50 -28.58 22.64
CA THR A 116 -21.40 -28.63 24.12
C THR A 116 -21.83 -27.28 24.71
N PRO A 117 -22.64 -27.23 25.79
CA PRO A 117 -22.93 -25.99 26.51
C PRO A 117 -21.67 -25.41 27.18
N ALA A 118 -21.50 -24.09 27.11
CA ALA A 118 -20.53 -23.36 27.94
C ALA A 118 -21.24 -22.79 29.18
N VAL A 119 -20.53 -22.71 30.31
CA VAL A 119 -21.10 -22.26 31.59
C VAL A 119 -20.11 -21.37 32.33
N ALA A 120 -20.50 -20.14 32.63
CA ALA A 120 -19.71 -19.13 33.32
C ALA A 120 -20.62 -18.13 34.04
N ASP A 121 -20.09 -17.41 35.03
CA ASP A 121 -20.71 -16.21 35.61
C ASP A 121 -20.41 -15.05 34.65
N ILE A 122 -21.39 -14.67 33.82
CA ILE A 122 -21.18 -13.75 32.69
C ILE A 122 -21.52 -12.30 33.08
N ASP A 123 -22.56 -12.10 33.89
CA ASP A 123 -22.97 -10.78 34.38
C ASP A 123 -22.45 -10.44 35.79
N GLN A 124 -21.74 -11.37 36.44
CA GLN A 124 -21.11 -11.23 37.76
C GLN A 124 -22.11 -11.10 38.93
N ASP A 125 -23.35 -11.56 38.77
CA ASP A 125 -24.36 -11.71 39.85
C ASP A 125 -23.98 -12.77 40.90
N GLY A 126 -23.00 -13.63 40.60
CA GLY A 126 -22.55 -14.72 41.48
C GLY A 126 -23.25 -16.05 41.22
N ARG A 127 -23.99 -16.15 40.11
CA ARG A 127 -24.55 -17.39 39.55
C ARG A 127 -23.76 -17.77 38.29
N LYS A 128 -24.32 -18.64 37.44
CA LYS A 128 -23.70 -19.07 36.19
C LYS A 128 -24.74 -19.28 35.10
N GLU A 129 -24.49 -18.66 33.96
CA GLU A 129 -25.34 -18.70 32.78
C GLU A 129 -24.92 -19.86 31.89
N ILE A 130 -25.87 -20.48 31.21
CA ILE A 130 -25.62 -21.59 30.28
C ILE A 130 -25.75 -21.07 28.85
N LEU A 131 -24.61 -20.92 28.16
CA LEU A 131 -24.55 -20.51 26.76
C LEU A 131 -24.56 -21.74 25.84
N ILE A 132 -25.40 -21.69 24.79
CA ILE A 132 -25.59 -22.78 23.82
C ILE A 132 -25.76 -22.22 22.40
N ILE A 133 -25.22 -22.93 21.40
CA ILE A 133 -25.34 -22.57 19.99
C ILE A 133 -26.36 -23.50 19.31
N THR A 134 -27.23 -22.92 18.48
CA THR A 134 -28.35 -23.62 17.85
C THR A 134 -28.27 -23.55 16.33
N ALA A 135 -28.27 -24.69 15.65
CA ALA A 135 -28.27 -24.75 14.18
C ALA A 135 -29.69 -24.62 13.61
N GLU A 136 -29.87 -23.72 12.64
CA GLU A 136 -31.07 -23.65 11.81
C GLU A 136 -30.91 -24.56 10.59
N ILE A 137 -31.93 -25.39 10.32
CA ILE A 137 -31.85 -26.40 9.26
C ILE A 137 -32.33 -25.82 7.93
N LEU A 138 -31.42 -25.19 7.19
CA LEU A 138 -31.60 -24.90 5.77
C LEU A 138 -31.69 -26.24 5.01
N SER A 139 -32.90 -26.69 4.69
CA SER A 139 -33.11 -27.96 3.95
C SER A 139 -34.17 -27.89 2.85
N SER A 140 -33.75 -28.32 1.66
CA SER A 140 -34.52 -28.65 0.45
C SER A 140 -35.24 -27.51 -0.29
N CYS A 141 -34.85 -27.35 -1.56
CA CYS A 141 -35.47 -26.51 -2.58
C CYS A 141 -36.91 -26.96 -2.93
N GLU A 142 -37.76 -26.03 -3.39
CA GLU A 142 -38.26 -26.09 -4.78
C GLU A 142 -38.97 -24.80 -5.25
N TYR A 143 -39.09 -24.67 -6.57
CA TYR A 143 -39.79 -23.62 -7.32
C TYR A 143 -41.23 -23.32 -6.82
N SER A 144 -41.61 -22.04 -6.71
CA SER A 144 -42.46 -21.34 -7.72
C SER A 144 -43.15 -20.05 -7.23
N TYR A 145 -43.46 -19.16 -8.19
CA TYR A 145 -44.16 -17.87 -8.01
C TYR A 145 -45.60 -18.00 -7.44
N ALA A 146 -45.91 -17.30 -6.34
CA ALA A 146 -47.17 -16.55 -6.15
C ALA A 146 -47.11 -15.57 -4.95
N GLN A 147 -47.80 -14.43 -5.07
CA GLN A 147 -47.80 -13.28 -4.15
C GLN A 147 -48.37 -13.51 -2.73
N SER A 148 -48.05 -12.54 -1.87
CA SER A 148 -48.84 -11.96 -0.75
C SER A 148 -48.65 -12.44 0.70
N ASP A 149 -48.22 -11.47 1.51
CA ASP A 149 -48.63 -11.15 2.89
C ASP A 149 -48.24 -12.07 4.06
N TRP A 150 -47.00 -11.94 4.54
CA TRP A 150 -46.63 -12.08 5.96
C TRP A 150 -45.67 -10.94 6.39
N PRO A 151 -45.64 -10.51 7.67
CA PRO A 151 -45.00 -9.28 8.11
C PRO A 151 -43.57 -9.47 8.63
N TYR A 152 -42.75 -8.43 8.43
CA TYR A 152 -41.44 -8.23 9.08
C TYR A 152 -41.57 -7.92 10.59
N TYR A 153 -40.47 -8.12 11.31
CA TYR A 153 -40.16 -7.46 12.58
C TYR A 153 -38.68 -7.07 12.59
N ASP A 154 -38.41 -5.86 12.12
CA ASP A 154 -37.09 -5.23 12.16
C ASP A 154 -36.74 -4.74 13.57
N TRP A 155 -35.45 -4.74 13.91
CA TRP A 155 -34.81 -3.49 14.31
C TRP A 155 -34.13 -2.92 13.06
N PRO A 156 -34.14 -1.59 12.86
CA PRO A 156 -34.25 -1.02 11.52
C PRO A 156 -32.97 -1.14 10.71
N ALA A 157 -32.96 -2.07 9.73
CA ALA A 157 -32.14 -1.89 8.55
C ALA A 157 -32.66 -0.67 7.78
N ILE A 158 -31.76 0.23 7.39
CA ILE A 158 -32.11 1.40 6.59
C ILE A 158 -32.43 0.91 5.18
N VAL A 159 -33.64 1.22 4.72
CA VAL A 159 -34.06 0.90 3.36
C VAL A 159 -33.93 2.18 2.54
N PRO A 160 -33.42 2.13 1.28
CA PRO A 160 -33.41 3.28 0.35
C PRO A 160 -34.80 3.83 -0.08
N ALA A 161 -35.83 3.63 0.74
CA ALA A 161 -37.20 4.07 0.59
C ALA A 161 -37.55 5.01 1.76
N GLY A 162 -37.14 6.28 1.63
CA GLY A 162 -37.08 7.26 2.72
C GLY A 162 -38.36 7.56 3.49
N ASP A 163 -38.15 8.18 4.66
CA ASP A 163 -39.08 8.46 5.77
C ASP A 163 -40.59 8.37 5.47
N ILE A 164 -41.15 7.20 5.78
CA ILE A 164 -42.59 6.90 5.70
C ILE A 164 -43.42 7.42 6.91
N ARG A 165 -42.82 8.17 7.85
CA ARG A 165 -43.49 8.70 9.06
C ARG A 165 -43.40 10.22 9.24
N GLY A 166 -42.43 10.88 8.60
CA GLY A 166 -42.18 12.32 8.75
C GLY A 166 -41.54 12.67 10.09
N THR A 167 -40.59 11.85 10.54
CA THR A 167 -39.89 11.96 11.83
C THR A 167 -38.41 12.30 11.72
N GLY A 168 -37.78 12.22 10.55
CA GLY A 168 -36.38 12.63 10.30
C GLY A 168 -35.28 11.73 10.90
N CYS A 169 -35.58 10.95 11.94
CA CYS A 169 -34.61 10.06 12.63
C CYS A 169 -34.31 8.71 11.93
N PHE A 170 -34.60 8.62 10.63
CA PHE A 170 -34.22 7.51 9.73
C PHE A 170 -33.93 8.09 8.34
N VAL A 171 -33.27 9.26 8.34
CA VAL A 171 -32.56 9.75 7.17
C VAL A 171 -31.14 9.17 7.26
N ASP A 172 -30.61 8.95 6.07
CA ASP A 172 -29.30 8.47 5.69
C ASP A 172 -29.05 9.30 4.43
N THR A 173 -28.19 10.31 4.52
CA THR A 173 -28.12 11.38 3.53
C THR A 173 -27.11 11.08 2.41
N ASP A 174 -26.00 10.43 2.73
CA ASP A 174 -24.87 10.14 1.84
C ASP A 174 -24.75 8.65 1.43
N ARG A 175 -25.22 7.71 2.29
CA ARG A 175 -25.38 6.26 2.08
C ARG A 175 -24.20 5.36 2.45
N ASP A 176 -23.57 5.64 3.57
CA ASP A 176 -22.66 4.71 4.26
C ASP A 176 -23.38 3.54 4.98
N ASN A 177 -24.70 3.67 5.26
CA ASN A 177 -25.61 2.80 6.04
C ASN A 177 -25.73 3.10 7.56
N LEU A 178 -25.19 4.21 8.07
CA LEU A 178 -25.59 4.84 9.33
C LEU A 178 -26.83 5.75 9.14
N THR A 179 -27.28 6.43 10.20
CA THR A 179 -28.40 7.39 10.14
C THR A 179 -27.93 8.75 10.64
N ASP A 180 -28.40 9.85 10.03
CA ASP A 180 -27.99 11.24 10.36
C ASP A 180 -27.97 11.56 11.89
N THR A 181 -28.78 10.83 12.67
CA THR A 181 -28.91 10.98 14.14
C THR A 181 -27.85 10.19 14.93
N PHE A 182 -27.36 9.07 14.41
CA PHE A 182 -26.31 8.24 14.99
C PHE A 182 -24.94 8.86 14.75
N GLU A 183 -24.63 9.26 13.51
CA GLU A 183 -23.44 10.03 13.11
C GLU A 183 -23.23 11.24 14.04
N VAL A 184 -24.24 12.11 14.16
CA VAL A 184 -24.21 13.29 15.06
C VAL A 184 -24.09 12.94 16.55
N THR A 185 -24.36 11.69 16.94
CA THR A 185 -24.15 11.20 18.32
C THR A 185 -22.73 10.63 18.52
N ALA A 186 -22.11 10.07 17.47
CA ALA A 186 -20.73 9.60 17.48
C ALA A 186 -19.70 10.74 17.32
N GLY A 187 -20.05 11.79 16.57
CA GLY A 187 -19.20 12.96 16.30
C GLY A 187 -19.06 13.32 14.81
N CYS A 188 -19.66 12.51 13.95
CA CYS A 188 -19.53 12.48 12.49
C CYS A 188 -20.30 13.61 11.78
N ASP A 189 -19.93 13.94 10.54
CA ASP A 189 -20.70 14.86 9.67
C ASP A 189 -21.67 14.03 8.79
N PRO A 190 -22.99 14.08 9.04
CA PRO A 190 -23.97 13.18 8.44
C PRO A 190 -24.31 13.44 6.96
N HIS A 191 -23.35 14.02 6.24
CA HIS A 191 -23.40 14.43 4.84
C HIS A 191 -22.14 13.99 4.07
N VAL A 192 -21.24 13.24 4.70
CA VAL A 192 -19.98 12.73 4.16
C VAL A 192 -19.78 11.30 4.67
N THR A 193 -19.61 10.32 3.76
CA THR A 193 -19.45 8.90 4.11
C THR A 193 -18.10 8.55 4.77
N ASP A 194 -17.30 9.55 5.13
CA ASP A 194 -15.92 9.49 5.60
C ASP A 194 -15.67 10.84 6.29
N THR A 195 -15.89 10.90 7.60
CA THR A 195 -15.92 12.17 8.36
C THR A 195 -14.56 12.89 8.39
N ASP A 196 -13.45 12.16 8.54
CA ASP A 196 -12.13 12.72 8.78
C ASP A 196 -11.11 12.52 7.64
N LEU A 197 -11.53 11.83 6.58
CA LEU A 197 -10.89 11.71 5.26
C LEU A 197 -9.65 10.81 5.23
N ASP A 198 -9.75 9.64 5.84
CA ASP A 198 -8.68 8.63 5.90
C ASP A 198 -8.90 7.38 5.02
N ASN A 199 -9.99 7.36 4.24
CA ASN A 199 -10.50 6.25 3.40
C ASN A 199 -11.14 5.09 4.17
N GLY A 200 -11.41 5.24 5.47
CA GLY A 200 -12.52 4.56 6.12
C GLY A 200 -13.87 5.00 5.56
N ASN A 201 -14.92 4.31 5.97
CA ASN A 201 -16.23 4.94 6.08
C ASN A 201 -16.74 4.72 7.50
N ASP A 202 -17.47 5.71 8.02
CA ASP A 202 -17.91 5.77 9.41
C ASP A 202 -18.68 4.48 9.83
N TYR A 203 -19.40 3.86 8.89
CA TYR A 203 -20.04 2.54 9.06
C TYR A 203 -19.06 1.37 9.20
N GLU A 204 -18.02 1.27 8.37
CA GLU A 204 -16.98 0.23 8.46
C GLU A 204 -16.13 0.39 9.74
N GLU A 205 -15.78 1.61 10.12
CA GLU A 205 -15.15 1.90 11.40
C GLU A 205 -16.02 1.50 12.58
N PHE A 206 -17.31 1.84 12.54
CA PHE A 206 -18.26 1.44 13.57
C PHE A 206 -18.39 -0.08 13.68
N LEU A 207 -18.37 -0.82 12.55
CA LEU A 207 -18.32 -2.29 12.54
C LEU A 207 -17.02 -2.84 13.14
N LEU A 208 -15.89 -2.15 12.95
CA LEU A 208 -14.59 -2.49 13.52
C LEU A 208 -14.41 -2.00 14.97
N SER A 209 -15.39 -1.27 15.52
CA SER A 209 -15.33 -0.61 16.85
C SER A 209 -14.22 0.43 16.99
N MET A 210 -13.93 1.14 15.90
CA MET A 210 -12.97 2.24 15.79
C MET A 210 -13.65 3.61 16.00
N ASN A 211 -12.92 4.71 15.84
CA ASN A 211 -13.39 6.06 16.11
C ASN A 211 -13.37 6.94 14.83
N PRO A 212 -14.52 7.17 14.18
CA PRO A 212 -14.65 7.90 12.91
C PRO A 212 -14.50 9.43 13.06
N THR A 213 -13.51 9.86 13.86
CA THR A 213 -13.16 11.27 14.11
C THR A 213 -11.67 11.51 14.44
N ASP A 214 -10.80 10.49 14.47
CA ASP A 214 -9.36 10.65 14.71
C ASP A 214 -8.43 10.38 13.50
N GLY A 215 -8.99 9.92 12.39
CA GLY A 215 -8.30 9.66 11.13
C GLY A 215 -7.33 8.48 11.20
N ILE A 216 -7.69 7.39 11.89
CA ILE A 216 -6.86 6.19 12.06
C ILE A 216 -7.59 4.90 11.65
N PHE A 217 -8.04 4.83 10.40
CA PHE A 217 -8.43 3.58 9.74
C PHE A 217 -7.21 2.64 9.64
N PRO A 218 -7.39 1.31 9.77
CA PRO A 218 -6.29 0.34 9.94
C PRO A 218 -5.53 0.05 8.62
N PHE A 219 -5.78 0.83 7.57
CA PHE A 219 -5.09 0.75 6.29
C PHE A 219 -4.22 2.00 6.01
N ARG A 220 -3.84 2.76 7.04
CA ARG A 220 -2.87 3.88 6.95
C ARG A 220 -1.53 3.54 6.27
N GLU A 221 -1.12 2.27 6.31
CA GLU A 221 0.08 1.78 5.60
C GLU A 221 -0.16 1.57 4.09
N THR A 222 -1.39 1.71 3.58
CA THR A 222 -1.69 1.59 2.14
C THR A 222 -1.31 2.86 1.40
N GLU A 223 -0.25 2.82 0.61
CA GLU A 223 0.20 3.95 -0.21
C GLU A 223 -0.80 4.30 -1.30
N TRP A 224 -1.30 3.24 -1.95
CA TRP A 224 -2.33 3.33 -2.97
C TRP A 224 -3.03 1.99 -3.12
N LYS A 225 -4.24 2.07 -3.69
CA LYS A 225 -5.11 0.94 -3.96
C LYS A 225 -5.74 1.10 -5.34
N THR A 226 -5.55 0.12 -6.22
CA THR A 226 -6.11 0.13 -7.58
C THR A 226 -7.13 -0.98 -7.76
N VAL A 227 -8.39 -0.57 -7.97
CA VAL A 227 -9.54 -1.45 -8.21
C VAL A 227 -9.60 -1.81 -9.70
N LEU A 228 -9.25 -3.04 -10.04
CA LEU A 228 -9.25 -3.56 -11.42
C LEU A 228 -10.63 -4.12 -11.82
N PRO A 229 -11.15 -3.74 -13.01
CA PRO A 229 -12.52 -4.07 -13.42
C PRO A 229 -12.66 -5.53 -13.87
N THR A 230 -12.82 -6.45 -12.91
CA THR A 230 -13.13 -7.85 -13.18
C THR A 230 -14.60 -8.05 -13.53
N ARG A 231 -14.89 -9.06 -14.36
CA ARG A 231 -16.26 -9.41 -14.75
C ARG A 231 -16.62 -10.82 -14.29
N TRP A 232 -17.40 -10.88 -13.21
CA TRP A 232 -17.79 -12.12 -12.53
C TRP A 232 -18.81 -12.97 -13.32
N ASP A 233 -18.36 -13.61 -14.39
CA ASP A 233 -19.16 -14.56 -15.19
C ASP A 233 -19.00 -16.05 -14.74
N ASP A 234 -18.21 -16.37 -13.70
CA ASP A 234 -18.03 -17.75 -13.17
C ASP A 234 -17.74 -17.78 -11.64
N PRO A 235 -18.64 -18.35 -10.81
CA PRO A 235 -18.48 -18.40 -9.35
C PRO A 235 -17.79 -19.68 -8.81
N PHE A 236 -17.16 -20.52 -9.65
CA PHE A 236 -16.57 -21.80 -9.22
C PHE A 236 -15.09 -22.00 -9.52
N ASN A 237 -14.38 -21.02 -10.09
CA ASN A 237 -12.94 -21.12 -10.33
C ASN A 237 -12.24 -19.75 -10.26
N THR A 238 -11.77 -19.36 -9.07
CA THR A 238 -11.11 -18.08 -8.78
C THR A 238 -9.62 -18.09 -9.16
N GLY A 239 -9.34 -18.52 -10.40
CA GLY A 239 -7.99 -18.54 -10.98
C GLY A 239 -7.51 -17.13 -11.31
N MET A 240 -6.97 -16.47 -10.30
CA MET A 240 -6.16 -15.25 -10.38
C MET A 240 -4.68 -15.64 -10.40
N GLY A 241 -3.90 -14.96 -11.22
CA GLY A 241 -2.45 -15.02 -11.10
C GLY A 241 -1.93 -14.13 -9.99
N GLY A 242 -0.68 -14.38 -9.58
CA GLY A 242 0.06 -13.49 -8.69
C GLY A 242 0.34 -12.14 -9.34
N VAL A 243 0.85 -11.20 -8.54
CA VAL A 243 1.52 -10.01 -9.05
C VAL A 243 2.95 -10.39 -9.45
N THR A 244 3.44 -9.86 -10.56
CA THR A 244 4.86 -9.88 -10.93
C THR A 244 5.36 -8.44 -11.02
N VAL A 245 6.63 -8.18 -10.71
CA VAL A 245 7.22 -6.82 -10.64
C VAL A 245 8.53 -6.76 -11.42
N ALA A 246 8.75 -5.66 -12.14
CA ALA A 246 9.98 -5.39 -12.93
C ALA A 246 10.06 -3.90 -13.35
N ASP A 247 11.23 -3.46 -13.80
CA ASP A 247 11.42 -2.20 -14.53
C ASP A 247 11.14 -2.48 -16.02
N ILE A 248 10.03 -1.95 -16.54
CA ILE A 248 9.48 -2.32 -17.86
C ILE A 248 9.59 -1.16 -18.86
N ASP A 249 9.70 0.10 -18.40
CA ASP A 249 9.93 1.27 -19.25
C ASP A 249 11.28 2.02 -19.02
N GLY A 250 12.15 1.49 -18.16
CA GLY A 250 13.54 1.92 -17.99
C GLY A 250 13.70 3.19 -17.16
N GLN A 251 12.82 3.41 -16.18
CA GLN A 251 12.77 4.61 -15.33
C GLN A 251 13.20 4.31 -13.88
N GLU A 252 13.16 5.32 -13.00
CA GLU A 252 13.36 5.12 -11.56
C GLU A 252 12.01 4.70 -10.93
N GLY A 253 11.85 3.40 -10.66
CA GLY A 253 10.65 2.75 -10.12
C GLY A 253 10.48 1.34 -10.68
N LEU A 254 9.51 0.57 -10.19
CA LEU A 254 9.07 -0.70 -10.81
C LEU A 254 7.60 -0.62 -11.21
N GLU A 255 7.17 -1.38 -12.22
CA GLU A 255 5.76 -1.63 -12.50
C GLU A 255 5.32 -3.07 -12.17
N MET A 256 4.03 -3.17 -11.89
CA MET A 256 3.34 -4.34 -11.40
C MET A 256 2.44 -4.91 -12.49
N ILE A 257 2.72 -6.15 -12.89
CA ILE A 257 1.88 -6.93 -13.78
C ILE A 257 0.86 -7.71 -12.96
N ALA A 258 -0.42 -7.40 -13.19
CA ALA A 258 -1.55 -8.07 -12.54
C ALA A 258 -2.33 -8.92 -13.57
N CYS A 259 -2.32 -10.23 -13.36
CA CYS A 259 -2.87 -11.24 -14.29
C CYS A 259 -4.22 -11.78 -13.82
N GLY A 260 -5.32 -11.29 -14.42
CA GLY A 260 -6.69 -11.69 -14.09
C GLY A 260 -7.42 -12.44 -15.23
N ILE A 261 -8.67 -12.81 -14.98
CA ILE A 261 -9.50 -13.52 -15.97
C ILE A 261 -9.76 -12.63 -17.20
N ASN A 262 -9.11 -12.98 -18.32
CA ASN A 262 -9.08 -12.30 -19.62
C ASN A 262 -8.29 -10.97 -19.69
N TYR A 263 -7.75 -10.48 -18.58
CA TYR A 263 -7.16 -9.15 -18.51
C TYR A 263 -5.79 -9.20 -17.86
N THR A 264 -4.79 -8.70 -18.56
CA THR A 264 -3.47 -8.39 -18.01
C THR A 264 -3.36 -6.88 -17.90
N PHE A 265 -3.00 -6.38 -16.72
CA PHE A 265 -2.80 -4.96 -16.46
C PHE A 265 -1.34 -4.71 -16.10
N CYS A 266 -0.82 -3.56 -16.51
CA CYS A 266 0.44 -3.00 -16.03
C CYS A 266 0.15 -1.71 -15.26
N LEU A 267 0.60 -1.64 -14.01
CA LEU A 267 0.41 -0.53 -13.07
C LEU A 267 1.77 0.01 -12.65
N SER A 268 1.96 1.33 -12.60
CA SER A 268 3.15 1.94 -11.97
C SER A 268 3.17 1.61 -10.48
N GLY A 269 4.29 1.06 -9.97
CA GLY A 269 4.47 0.72 -8.55
C GLY A 269 4.42 1.93 -7.64
N THR A 270 4.97 3.07 -8.07
CA THR A 270 4.92 4.37 -7.37
C THR A 270 3.51 4.95 -7.18
N THR A 271 2.53 4.58 -8.02
CA THR A 271 1.24 5.32 -8.09
C THR A 271 -0.02 4.47 -8.23
N GLY A 272 0.11 3.17 -8.46
CA GLY A 272 -0.99 2.28 -8.84
C GLY A 272 -1.62 2.59 -10.21
N ALA A 273 -1.13 3.59 -10.94
CA ALA A 273 -1.77 4.09 -12.15
C ALA A 273 -1.61 3.09 -13.30
N GLN A 274 -2.72 2.75 -13.96
CA GLN A 274 -2.74 1.75 -15.01
C GLN A 274 -2.13 2.27 -16.34
N ILE A 275 -0.86 1.94 -16.56
CA ILE A 275 -0.06 2.29 -17.75
C ILE A 275 -0.72 1.74 -19.01
N TRP A 276 -1.04 0.44 -19.03
CA TRP A 276 -1.79 -0.21 -20.10
C TRP A 276 -2.60 -1.41 -19.61
N ASN A 277 -3.51 -1.90 -20.47
CA ASN A 277 -4.15 -3.19 -20.30
C ASN A 277 -4.22 -3.96 -21.62
N PHE A 278 -4.19 -5.29 -21.51
CA PHE A 278 -4.42 -6.23 -22.61
C PHE A 278 -5.65 -7.06 -22.29
N THR A 279 -6.54 -7.22 -23.28
CA THR A 279 -7.74 -8.06 -23.16
C THR A 279 -7.63 -9.23 -24.13
N THR A 280 -7.66 -10.47 -23.62
CA THR A 280 -7.53 -11.65 -24.47
C THR A 280 -8.74 -11.83 -25.41
N PRO A 281 -8.57 -12.37 -26.64
CA PRO A 281 -9.67 -12.51 -27.61
C PRO A 281 -10.78 -13.51 -27.21
N THR A 282 -10.50 -14.38 -26.25
CA THR A 282 -11.37 -15.45 -25.74
C THR A 282 -11.18 -15.60 -24.23
N LYS A 283 -12.17 -16.17 -23.53
CA LYS A 283 -12.11 -16.30 -22.06
C LYS A 283 -10.93 -17.20 -21.67
N TYR A 284 -9.92 -16.63 -21.03
CA TYR A 284 -8.72 -17.31 -20.56
C TYR A 284 -8.52 -17.00 -19.08
N TYR A 285 -8.19 -18.03 -18.30
CA TYR A 285 -7.62 -17.87 -16.98
C TYR A 285 -6.11 -17.66 -17.19
N ILE A 286 -5.56 -16.64 -16.53
CA ILE A 286 -4.13 -16.30 -16.57
C ILE A 286 -3.58 -16.62 -15.18
N VAL A 287 -2.37 -17.18 -15.11
CA VAL A 287 -1.87 -17.85 -13.91
C VAL A 287 -0.57 -17.24 -13.41
N GLU A 288 0.45 -17.16 -14.26
CA GLU A 288 1.73 -16.55 -13.90
C GLU A 288 2.31 -15.85 -15.12
N SER A 289 3.08 -14.79 -14.84
CA SER A 289 3.80 -13.98 -15.81
C SER A 289 5.31 -14.07 -15.55
N ALA A 290 6.08 -14.20 -16.63
CA ALA A 290 7.49 -13.86 -16.61
C ALA A 290 7.68 -12.48 -17.28
N ILE A 291 8.72 -11.78 -16.86
CA ILE A 291 9.12 -10.49 -17.43
C ILE A 291 10.62 -10.59 -17.73
N ALA A 292 11.02 -10.22 -18.95
CA ALA A 292 12.40 -10.20 -19.44
C ALA A 292 12.45 -9.63 -20.86
N ASP A 293 13.55 -8.97 -21.27
CA ASP A 293 13.80 -8.68 -22.68
C ASP A 293 13.98 -9.99 -23.48
N VAL A 294 13.00 -10.34 -24.32
CA VAL A 294 13.04 -11.54 -25.16
C VAL A 294 13.52 -11.27 -26.58
N ASN A 295 13.83 -10.02 -26.91
CA ASN A 295 14.04 -9.56 -28.28
C ASN A 295 15.37 -8.81 -28.52
N ALA A 296 16.08 -8.46 -27.44
CA ALA A 296 17.32 -7.71 -27.40
C ALA A 296 17.23 -6.26 -27.91
N ASP A 297 16.09 -5.60 -27.71
CA ASP A 297 15.95 -4.15 -27.96
C ASP A 297 16.12 -3.26 -26.70
N GLY A 298 16.27 -3.87 -25.52
CA GLY A 298 16.49 -3.18 -24.25
C GLY A 298 15.21 -2.76 -23.52
N ILE A 299 14.07 -3.36 -23.88
CA ILE A 299 12.78 -3.22 -23.20
C ILE A 299 12.35 -4.61 -22.74
N GLU A 300 11.85 -4.74 -21.50
CA GLU A 300 11.37 -6.04 -21.04
C GLU A 300 9.99 -6.39 -21.62
N GLU A 301 9.80 -7.63 -22.05
CA GLU A 301 8.52 -8.16 -22.48
C GLU A 301 7.77 -8.84 -21.35
N VAL A 302 6.43 -8.76 -21.39
CA VAL A 302 5.54 -9.49 -20.46
C VAL A 302 5.01 -10.74 -21.14
N LEU A 303 5.35 -11.92 -20.60
CA LEU A 303 4.95 -13.23 -21.12
C LEU A 303 4.06 -13.97 -20.13
N PHE A 304 2.90 -14.45 -20.58
CA PHE A 304 1.96 -15.18 -19.70
C PHE A 304 1.21 -16.30 -20.40
N ALA A 305 0.87 -17.32 -19.60
CA ALA A 305 0.06 -18.46 -20.00
C ALA A 305 -1.44 -18.17 -19.84
N GLY A 306 -2.21 -18.29 -20.92
CA GLY A 306 -3.68 -18.26 -20.89
C GLY A 306 -4.29 -19.64 -21.18
N PHE A 307 -4.95 -20.25 -20.18
CA PHE A 307 -5.63 -21.56 -20.33
C PHE A 307 -7.16 -21.43 -20.34
N ASN A 308 -7.85 -22.35 -21.02
CA ASN A 308 -9.31 -22.36 -21.15
C ASN A 308 -9.84 -23.80 -21.07
N SER A 309 -10.81 -24.03 -20.19
CA SER A 309 -11.36 -25.37 -19.87
C SER A 309 -12.04 -26.11 -21.04
N THR A 310 -12.11 -25.52 -22.25
CA THR A 310 -12.37 -26.25 -23.50
C THR A 310 -11.75 -25.56 -24.73
N PRO A 311 -11.19 -26.39 -25.63
CA PRO A 311 -9.77 -26.69 -25.73
C PRO A 311 -8.94 -25.54 -26.34
N GLY A 312 -7.65 -25.57 -26.10
CA GLY A 312 -6.66 -24.63 -26.63
C GLY A 312 -6.25 -23.60 -25.59
N GLY A 313 -4.98 -23.62 -25.21
CA GLY A 313 -4.33 -22.55 -24.44
C GLY A 313 -3.29 -21.81 -25.28
N VAL A 314 -2.90 -20.62 -24.84
CA VAL A 314 -2.04 -19.71 -25.61
C VAL A 314 -1.03 -19.04 -24.69
N LEU A 315 0.24 -19.15 -25.04
CA LEU A 315 1.30 -18.29 -24.50
C LEU A 315 1.30 -16.98 -25.29
N TYR A 316 1.17 -15.86 -24.59
CA TYR A 316 1.28 -14.51 -25.16
C TYR A 316 2.63 -13.89 -24.82
N CYS A 317 3.13 -13.05 -25.71
CA CYS A 317 4.24 -12.13 -25.48
C CYS A 317 3.77 -10.71 -25.83
N LEU A 318 3.81 -9.80 -24.86
CA LEU A 318 3.42 -8.40 -24.99
C LEU A 318 4.63 -7.49 -24.79
N ASN A 319 4.80 -6.49 -25.65
CA ASN A 319 5.85 -5.49 -25.48
C ASN A 319 5.61 -4.62 -24.23
N GLY A 320 6.62 -4.53 -23.36
CA GLY A 320 6.53 -3.97 -22.01
C GLY A 320 5.91 -2.59 -21.93
N THR A 321 6.41 -1.62 -22.70
CA THR A 321 5.98 -0.21 -22.60
C THR A 321 4.51 0.05 -22.97
N ASN A 322 3.80 -0.90 -23.60
CA ASN A 322 2.49 -0.61 -24.21
C ASN A 322 1.51 -1.78 -24.39
N GLY A 323 1.81 -2.97 -23.86
CA GLY A 323 0.86 -4.09 -23.78
C GLY A 323 0.37 -4.66 -25.12
N LYS A 324 1.07 -4.39 -26.23
CA LYS A 324 0.70 -4.93 -27.54
C LYS A 324 1.31 -6.31 -27.75
N GLU A 325 0.48 -7.24 -28.20
CA GLU A 325 0.90 -8.58 -28.67
C GLU A 325 1.97 -8.46 -29.78
N MET A 326 3.17 -8.94 -29.48
CA MET A 326 4.25 -9.12 -30.46
C MET A 326 4.08 -10.43 -31.21
N TRP A 327 3.85 -11.50 -30.45
CA TRP A 327 3.49 -12.81 -30.95
C TRP A 327 2.65 -13.59 -29.92
N ASN A 328 2.03 -14.66 -30.38
CA ASN A 328 1.39 -15.67 -29.54
C ASN A 328 1.72 -17.06 -30.07
N TYR A 329 1.74 -18.05 -29.18
CA TYR A 329 1.95 -19.45 -29.52
C TYR A 329 0.84 -20.33 -28.93
N THR A 330 0.06 -20.97 -29.80
CA THR A 330 -1.10 -21.78 -29.44
C THR A 330 -0.72 -23.24 -29.22
N VAL A 331 -1.07 -23.81 -28.07
CA VAL A 331 -0.98 -25.26 -27.76
C VAL A 331 -2.37 -25.86 -27.52
N ASP A 332 -2.44 -27.18 -27.38
CA ASP A 332 -3.72 -27.87 -27.18
C ASP A 332 -4.30 -27.60 -25.77
N ASP A 333 -3.48 -27.45 -24.72
CA ASP A 333 -3.87 -26.99 -23.36
C ASP A 333 -2.62 -26.64 -22.50
N VAL A 334 -2.60 -25.54 -21.73
CA VAL A 334 -1.38 -25.01 -21.03
C VAL A 334 -1.33 -25.38 -19.54
N THR A 335 -0.15 -25.35 -18.91
CA THR A 335 0.09 -25.52 -17.47
C THR A 335 -0.51 -24.42 -16.58
N PHE A 336 -0.45 -24.64 -15.26
CA PHE A 336 -0.65 -23.58 -14.27
C PHE A 336 0.64 -22.76 -14.07
N GLY A 337 1.78 -23.41 -13.81
CA GLY A 337 3.05 -22.71 -13.65
C GLY A 337 3.47 -21.96 -14.91
N GLY A 338 4.13 -20.82 -14.70
CA GLY A 338 4.46 -19.83 -15.70
C GLY A 338 5.50 -20.26 -16.74
N PRO A 339 5.74 -19.41 -17.76
CA PRO A 339 6.90 -19.54 -18.62
C PRO A 339 8.18 -19.17 -17.85
N ALA A 340 9.33 -19.69 -18.27
CA ALA A 340 10.64 -19.17 -17.89
C ALA A 340 11.41 -18.69 -19.13
N VAL A 341 12.30 -17.72 -18.93
CA VAL A 341 12.99 -17.01 -20.01
C VAL A 341 14.47 -16.94 -19.70
N GLN A 342 15.31 -17.29 -20.67
CA GLN A 342 16.78 -17.20 -20.57
C GLN A 342 17.40 -17.34 -21.96
N ASP A 343 18.41 -16.53 -22.31
CA ASP A 343 19.30 -16.82 -23.45
C ASP A 343 20.12 -18.09 -23.14
N VAL A 344 19.95 -19.15 -23.94
CA VAL A 344 20.61 -20.44 -23.75
C VAL A 344 21.60 -20.83 -24.84
N ASP A 345 21.65 -20.11 -25.96
CA ASP A 345 22.60 -20.37 -27.07
C ASP A 345 23.65 -19.26 -27.27
N SER A 346 23.49 -18.14 -26.55
CA SER A 346 24.32 -16.94 -26.55
C SER A 346 24.36 -16.16 -27.87
N ASP A 347 23.27 -16.19 -28.67
CA ASP A 347 23.08 -15.25 -29.79
C ASP A 347 22.58 -13.86 -29.37
N GLY A 348 22.10 -13.73 -28.12
CA GLY A 348 21.61 -12.50 -27.51
C GLY A 348 20.09 -12.39 -27.43
N VAL A 349 19.33 -13.24 -28.12
CA VAL A 349 17.86 -13.32 -28.01
C VAL A 349 17.50 -14.41 -27.00
N ALA A 350 16.67 -14.11 -26.01
CA ALA A 350 16.30 -15.11 -25.00
C ALA A 350 15.38 -16.21 -25.56
N GLU A 351 15.53 -17.44 -25.05
CA GLU A 351 14.58 -18.53 -25.26
C GLU A 351 13.49 -18.54 -24.19
N VAL A 352 12.28 -18.92 -24.62
CA VAL A 352 11.08 -19.02 -23.77
C VAL A 352 10.67 -20.47 -23.62
N PHE A 353 10.64 -20.95 -22.38
CA PHE A 353 10.34 -22.33 -22.01
C PHE A 353 9.02 -22.39 -21.25
N PHE A 354 8.16 -23.36 -21.59
CA PHE A 354 6.89 -23.57 -20.88
C PHE A 354 6.37 -25.00 -21.07
N GLY A 355 5.43 -25.41 -20.19
CA GLY A 355 4.79 -26.72 -20.22
C GLY A 355 3.36 -26.71 -20.78
N ASP A 356 2.83 -27.91 -21.04
CA ASP A 356 1.45 -28.09 -21.49
C ASP A 356 0.80 -29.36 -20.89
N TRP A 357 -0.51 -29.37 -20.72
CA TRP A 357 -1.27 -30.51 -20.17
C TRP A 357 -1.43 -31.67 -21.17
N THR A 358 -0.86 -31.57 -22.37
CA THR A 358 -0.69 -32.69 -23.31
C THR A 358 0.66 -33.38 -23.19
N HIS A 359 1.37 -33.12 -22.08
CA HIS A 359 2.65 -33.71 -21.68
C HIS A 359 3.85 -33.16 -22.49
N GLN A 360 3.76 -31.93 -23.01
CA GLN A 360 4.83 -31.32 -23.80
C GLN A 360 5.53 -30.17 -23.07
N VAL A 361 6.86 -30.24 -23.00
CA VAL A 361 7.73 -29.09 -22.73
C VAL A 361 8.11 -28.46 -24.07
N TYR A 362 8.08 -27.15 -24.18
CA TYR A 362 8.46 -26.39 -25.37
C TYR A 362 9.64 -25.46 -25.10
N CYS A 363 10.41 -25.19 -26.15
CA CYS A 363 11.36 -24.08 -26.23
C CYS A 363 11.02 -23.25 -27.49
N LEU A 364 10.77 -21.95 -27.32
CA LEU A 364 10.52 -20.99 -28.39
C LEU A 364 11.62 -19.93 -28.42
N ASN A 365 11.98 -19.44 -29.60
CA ASN A 365 12.84 -18.26 -29.73
C ASN A 365 12.05 -16.99 -29.37
N GLY A 366 12.57 -16.19 -28.43
CA GLY A 366 11.88 -15.06 -27.81
C GLY A 366 11.47 -13.93 -28.75
N MET A 367 12.32 -13.56 -29.71
CA MET A 367 12.00 -12.54 -30.73
C MET A 367 10.80 -12.91 -31.61
N THR A 368 10.50 -14.21 -31.78
CA THR A 368 9.58 -14.67 -32.85
C THR A 368 8.44 -15.58 -32.41
N GLY A 369 8.46 -16.11 -31.20
CA GLY A 369 7.56 -17.20 -30.77
C GLY A 369 7.74 -18.49 -31.57
N ALA A 370 8.81 -18.61 -32.36
CA ALA A 370 9.03 -19.75 -33.22
C ALA A 370 9.64 -20.91 -32.42
N LYS A 371 8.93 -22.05 -32.36
CA LYS A 371 9.40 -23.23 -31.66
C LYS A 371 10.74 -23.75 -32.21
N ILE A 372 11.74 -23.82 -31.34
CA ILE A 372 13.03 -24.46 -31.55
C ILE A 372 12.90 -25.97 -31.36
N TRP A 373 12.53 -26.42 -30.16
CA TRP A 373 12.33 -27.83 -29.81
C TRP A 373 11.08 -28.07 -28.95
N ASN A 374 10.70 -29.35 -28.79
CA ASN A 374 9.76 -29.79 -27.75
C ASN A 374 10.11 -31.20 -27.27
N TYR A 375 10.05 -31.42 -25.95
CA TYR A 375 10.21 -32.72 -25.31
C TYR A 375 8.85 -33.26 -24.84
N THR A 376 8.68 -34.58 -24.82
CA THR A 376 7.45 -35.24 -24.34
C THR A 376 7.77 -35.98 -23.06
N VAL A 377 7.16 -35.58 -21.95
CA VAL A 377 7.26 -36.25 -20.65
C VAL A 377 6.19 -37.35 -20.52
N ASP A 378 6.34 -38.28 -19.57
CA ASP A 378 5.38 -39.39 -19.41
C ASP A 378 4.08 -38.99 -18.67
N GLY A 379 4.03 -37.80 -18.04
CA GLY A 379 2.92 -37.34 -17.20
C GLY A 379 2.49 -35.88 -17.39
N LEU A 380 1.46 -35.45 -16.67
CA LEU A 380 0.96 -34.07 -16.70
C LEU A 380 2.00 -33.10 -16.10
N LEU A 381 2.32 -32.04 -16.83
CA LEU A 381 3.05 -30.88 -16.30
C LEU A 381 2.10 -30.02 -15.46
N PHE A 382 2.59 -29.42 -14.38
CA PHE A 382 1.81 -28.53 -13.51
C PHE A 382 2.65 -27.32 -13.10
N ALA A 383 3.86 -27.58 -12.62
CA ALA A 383 4.92 -26.62 -12.38
C ALA A 383 5.41 -25.93 -13.67
N GLY A 384 5.98 -24.74 -13.51
CA GLY A 384 6.80 -24.07 -14.50
C GLY A 384 8.18 -24.73 -14.67
N PRO A 385 8.89 -24.43 -15.76
CA PRO A 385 10.28 -24.84 -15.94
C PRO A 385 11.24 -23.94 -15.17
N LEU A 386 12.27 -24.52 -14.55
CA LEU A 386 13.41 -23.80 -13.99
C LEU A 386 14.62 -23.93 -14.93
N ILE A 387 15.39 -22.85 -15.12
CA ILE A 387 16.54 -22.81 -16.04
C ILE A 387 17.82 -22.45 -15.27
N ILE A 388 18.83 -23.34 -15.24
CA ILE A 388 20.11 -23.10 -14.55
C ILE A 388 21.21 -24.09 -14.98
N ASP A 389 22.50 -23.73 -14.85
CA ASP A 389 23.65 -24.65 -14.93
C ASP A 389 23.73 -25.48 -13.63
N LEU A 390 23.38 -26.76 -13.68
CA LEU A 390 23.34 -27.64 -12.51
C LEU A 390 24.64 -28.41 -12.25
N ASP A 391 25.51 -28.55 -13.26
CA ASP A 391 26.71 -29.38 -13.19
C ASP A 391 28.05 -28.64 -13.37
N GLY A 392 27.97 -27.32 -13.61
CA GLY A 392 29.11 -26.41 -13.73
C GLY A 392 29.83 -26.50 -15.07
N ASP A 393 29.20 -27.06 -16.12
CA ASP A 393 29.79 -27.18 -17.45
C ASP A 393 29.53 -25.97 -18.38
N SER A 394 28.81 -24.96 -17.88
CA SER A 394 28.45 -23.71 -18.56
C SER A 394 27.51 -23.86 -19.76
N ASN A 395 26.81 -24.99 -19.86
CA ASN A 395 25.52 -25.07 -20.57
C ASN A 395 24.40 -24.93 -19.52
N LEU A 396 23.16 -24.72 -19.97
CA LEU A 396 22.00 -24.58 -19.08
C LEU A 396 21.08 -25.80 -19.17
N GLU A 397 20.49 -26.17 -18.04
CA GLU A 397 19.48 -27.21 -17.92
C GLU A 397 18.09 -26.62 -17.72
N VAL A 398 17.07 -27.30 -18.27
CA VAL A 398 15.66 -27.08 -17.95
C VAL A 398 15.19 -28.20 -17.02
N VAL A 399 14.74 -27.83 -15.82
CA VAL A 399 14.14 -28.74 -14.84
C VAL A 399 12.62 -28.60 -14.86
N VAL A 400 11.88 -29.72 -14.95
CA VAL A 400 10.40 -29.73 -14.89
C VAL A 400 9.85 -30.85 -14.02
N GLY A 401 8.89 -30.51 -13.15
CA GLY A 401 8.12 -31.45 -12.34
C GLY A 401 6.84 -31.94 -13.04
N THR A 402 6.43 -33.18 -12.77
CA THR A 402 5.19 -33.77 -13.29
C THR A 402 4.32 -34.41 -12.21
N GLY A 403 3.01 -34.39 -12.43
CA GLY A 403 2.00 -34.99 -11.57
C GLY A 403 2.06 -36.52 -11.46
N ASP A 404 2.80 -37.21 -12.35
CA ASP A 404 3.07 -38.66 -12.27
C ASP A 404 4.40 -38.97 -11.53
N SER A 405 4.78 -38.10 -10.58
CA SER A 405 5.94 -38.22 -9.68
C SER A 405 7.32 -38.20 -10.36
N LEU A 406 7.44 -37.69 -11.59
CA LEU A 406 8.73 -37.58 -12.30
C LEU A 406 9.25 -36.15 -12.32
N LEU A 407 10.55 -35.99 -12.05
CA LEU A 407 11.32 -34.77 -12.30
C LEU A 407 12.26 -35.04 -13.47
N TYR A 408 12.24 -34.19 -14.49
CA TYR A 408 13.14 -34.28 -15.64
C TYR A 408 14.16 -33.15 -15.61
N CYS A 409 15.37 -33.46 -16.07
CA CYS A 409 16.42 -32.50 -16.37
C CYS A 409 16.80 -32.65 -17.85
N LEU A 410 16.58 -31.60 -18.62
CA LEU A 410 16.82 -31.53 -20.07
C LEU A 410 17.95 -30.53 -20.35
N ASP A 411 18.79 -30.83 -21.33
CA ASP A 411 19.72 -29.86 -21.93
C ASP A 411 18.90 -28.73 -22.59
N ALA A 412 19.07 -27.47 -22.16
CA ALA A 412 18.19 -26.38 -22.58
C ALA A 412 18.31 -26.02 -24.06
N LEU A 413 19.50 -26.21 -24.64
CA LEU A 413 19.79 -25.92 -26.04
C LEU A 413 19.16 -26.94 -27.00
N THR A 414 19.08 -28.21 -26.61
CA THR A 414 18.69 -29.32 -27.50
C THR A 414 17.38 -30.02 -27.13
N GLY A 415 16.97 -29.94 -25.86
CA GLY A 415 15.86 -30.72 -25.31
C GLY A 415 16.16 -32.22 -25.15
N GLU A 416 17.44 -32.64 -25.17
CA GLU A 416 17.81 -34.02 -24.83
C GLU A 416 17.85 -34.20 -23.30
N GLU A 417 17.32 -35.32 -22.79
CA GLU A 417 17.28 -35.63 -21.35
C GLU A 417 18.70 -35.91 -20.79
N LYS A 418 19.22 -35.04 -19.92
CA LYS A 418 20.45 -35.29 -19.13
C LYS A 418 20.17 -36.40 -18.10
N TRP A 419 19.07 -36.29 -17.33
CA TRP A 419 18.60 -37.31 -16.39
C TRP A 419 17.11 -37.17 -16.04
N ASN A 420 16.53 -38.20 -15.40
CA ASN A 420 15.23 -38.13 -14.73
C ASN A 420 15.27 -38.76 -13.32
N PHE A 421 14.41 -38.29 -12.44
CA PHE A 421 14.20 -38.79 -11.07
C PHE A 421 12.73 -39.20 -10.86
N THR A 422 12.49 -40.17 -9.98
CA THR A 422 11.15 -40.60 -9.58
C THR A 422 10.96 -40.36 -8.09
N GLY A 423 10.14 -39.37 -7.76
CA GLY A 423 9.77 -38.99 -6.40
C GLY A 423 8.67 -39.87 -5.80
N SER A 424 8.12 -39.42 -4.68
CA SER A 424 7.15 -40.17 -3.87
C SER A 424 5.71 -40.09 -4.42
N ASP A 425 5.06 -38.92 -4.42
CA ASP A 425 3.74 -38.69 -5.05
C ASP A 425 3.62 -37.27 -5.61
N GLY A 426 3.41 -37.12 -6.93
CA GLY A 426 3.02 -35.87 -7.60
C GLY A 426 3.94 -34.66 -7.38
N LEU A 427 4.93 -34.46 -8.25
CA LEU A 427 5.80 -33.28 -8.23
C LEU A 427 5.12 -32.14 -9.02
N MET A 428 4.14 -31.52 -8.38
CA MET A 428 3.16 -30.62 -9.02
C MET A 428 3.42 -29.13 -8.82
N PHE A 429 4.35 -28.77 -7.93
CA PHE A 429 4.74 -27.40 -7.62
C PHE A 429 6.16 -27.11 -8.11
N ASP A 430 6.52 -25.85 -8.22
CA ASP A 430 7.77 -25.42 -8.85
C ASP A 430 9.01 -25.84 -8.05
N PRO A 431 10.11 -26.23 -8.72
CA PRO A 431 11.33 -26.62 -8.05
C PRO A 431 12.13 -25.40 -7.57
N SER A 432 12.62 -25.44 -6.34
CA SER A 432 13.62 -24.50 -5.83
C SER A 432 15.04 -25.08 -5.87
N ILE A 433 16.05 -24.22 -5.76
CA ILE A 433 17.47 -24.56 -5.95
C ILE A 433 18.36 -23.88 -4.90
N CYS A 434 19.29 -24.64 -4.33
CA CYS A 434 20.30 -24.13 -3.39
C CYS A 434 21.52 -25.07 -3.35
N ASP A 435 22.71 -24.56 -3.03
CA ASP A 435 23.82 -25.38 -2.51
C ASP A 435 23.52 -25.72 -1.05
N ILE A 436 22.53 -26.59 -0.83
CA ILE A 436 21.92 -26.82 0.49
C ILE A 436 22.92 -27.38 1.51
N ASN A 437 24.08 -27.87 1.05
CA ASN A 437 25.08 -28.53 1.88
C ASN A 437 26.47 -27.84 1.87
N GLN A 438 26.58 -26.69 1.20
CA GLN A 438 27.78 -25.85 1.05
C GLN A 438 29.02 -26.59 0.49
N ASP A 439 28.84 -27.51 -0.45
CA ASP A 439 29.95 -28.22 -1.13
C ASP A 439 30.29 -27.70 -2.54
N GLY A 440 29.49 -26.77 -3.06
CA GLY A 440 29.66 -26.12 -4.35
C GLY A 440 28.91 -26.79 -5.51
N ALA A 441 28.02 -27.74 -5.22
CA ALA A 441 27.05 -28.28 -6.17
C ALA A 441 25.63 -27.81 -5.83
N LEU A 442 24.74 -27.75 -6.82
CA LEU A 442 23.34 -27.37 -6.58
C LEU A 442 22.46 -28.59 -6.31
N GLU A 443 21.66 -28.51 -5.26
CA GLU A 443 20.51 -29.36 -4.99
C GLU A 443 19.21 -28.70 -5.51
N ILE A 444 18.26 -29.56 -5.89
CA ILE A 444 16.90 -29.19 -6.29
C ILE A 444 15.94 -29.68 -5.21
N ILE A 445 15.10 -28.77 -4.71
CA ILE A 445 14.14 -29.00 -3.64
C ILE A 445 12.73 -29.00 -4.25
N VAL A 446 11.95 -30.06 -4.00
CA VAL A 446 10.59 -30.21 -4.56
C VAL A 446 9.58 -30.65 -3.50
N ALA A 447 8.35 -30.12 -3.61
CA ALA A 447 7.21 -30.51 -2.80
C ALA A 447 6.38 -31.62 -3.51
N ALA A 448 6.22 -32.76 -2.84
CA ALA A 448 5.44 -33.90 -3.28
C ALA A 448 4.01 -33.83 -2.71
N TYR A 449 3.01 -33.88 -3.58
CA TYR A 449 1.59 -33.59 -3.34
C TYR A 449 0.94 -34.30 -2.14
N THR A 450 1.40 -35.50 -1.76
CA THR A 450 1.03 -36.13 -0.46
C THR A 450 2.19 -36.48 0.46
N ASP A 451 3.38 -36.71 -0.09
CA ASP A 451 4.43 -37.49 0.58
C ASP A 451 5.63 -36.64 1.03
N GLY A 452 5.49 -35.31 1.08
CA GLY A 452 6.40 -34.42 1.79
C GLY A 452 7.37 -33.63 0.90
N VAL A 453 8.57 -33.37 1.40
CA VAL A 453 9.60 -32.55 0.72
C VAL A 453 10.78 -33.43 0.38
N GLN A 454 11.28 -33.35 -0.86
CA GLN A 454 12.41 -34.13 -1.34
C GLN A 454 13.52 -33.22 -1.87
N CYS A 455 14.76 -33.51 -1.49
CA CYS A 455 15.96 -32.80 -1.93
C CYS A 455 16.80 -33.71 -2.82
N ILE A 456 17.23 -33.24 -3.99
CA ILE A 456 17.77 -34.04 -5.09
C ILE A 456 19.06 -33.39 -5.60
N HIS A 457 20.15 -34.16 -5.76
CA HIS A 457 21.39 -33.64 -6.32
C HIS A 457 21.21 -33.23 -7.80
N GLY A 458 21.29 -31.94 -8.13
CA GLY A 458 21.06 -31.40 -9.47
C GLY A 458 22.02 -31.96 -10.53
N THR A 459 23.26 -32.22 -10.14
CA THR A 459 24.30 -32.81 -11.01
C THR A 459 23.97 -34.21 -11.56
N ASN A 460 22.99 -34.94 -10.99
CA ASN A 460 22.78 -36.36 -11.32
C ASN A 460 21.39 -36.96 -11.04
N GLY A 461 20.44 -36.21 -10.47
CA GLY A 461 19.08 -36.69 -10.25
C GLY A 461 18.91 -37.77 -9.19
N THR A 462 19.80 -37.85 -8.18
CA THR A 462 19.63 -38.78 -7.05
C THR A 462 19.21 -38.08 -5.77
N LEU A 463 18.29 -38.72 -5.03
CA LEU A 463 17.77 -38.23 -3.76
C LEU A 463 18.89 -38.06 -2.73
N PHE A 464 19.01 -36.85 -2.17
CA PHE A 464 19.90 -36.50 -1.07
C PHE A 464 19.21 -36.78 0.28
N TRP A 465 18.00 -36.23 0.49
CA TRP A 465 17.14 -36.51 1.63
C TRP A 465 15.64 -36.33 1.29
N GLU A 466 14.76 -36.88 2.14
CA GLU A 466 13.31 -36.69 2.10
C GLU A 466 12.75 -36.54 3.53
N GLU A 467 11.77 -35.64 3.75
CA GLU A 467 11.07 -35.47 5.02
C GLU A 467 9.54 -35.40 4.82
N THR A 468 8.77 -35.91 5.79
CA THR A 468 7.32 -36.10 5.70
C THR A 468 6.53 -34.87 6.18
N VAL A 469 6.31 -33.91 5.29
CA VAL A 469 5.33 -32.81 5.47
C VAL A 469 3.93 -33.27 5.02
N THR A 470 2.87 -32.89 5.74
CA THR A 470 1.51 -33.44 5.53
C THR A 470 0.78 -32.84 4.32
N ARG A 471 1.09 -33.31 3.11
CA ARG A 471 0.47 -32.84 1.84
C ARG A 471 0.79 -31.34 1.61
N PRO A 472 2.08 -31.01 1.33
CA PRO A 472 2.52 -29.65 1.10
C PRO A 472 1.82 -28.94 -0.07
N ARG A 473 2.04 -27.63 -0.13
CA ARG A 473 1.40 -26.66 -1.02
C ARG A 473 2.36 -25.51 -1.36
N GLY A 474 2.16 -24.93 -2.54
CA GLY A 474 3.03 -23.90 -3.08
C GLY A 474 4.39 -24.45 -3.49
N ALA A 475 5.22 -23.61 -4.09
CA ALA A 475 6.63 -23.94 -4.26
C ALA A 475 7.32 -23.93 -2.88
N PRO A 476 8.28 -24.82 -2.61
CA PRO A 476 9.19 -24.66 -1.49
C PRO A 476 10.08 -23.44 -1.73
N VAL A 477 10.30 -22.60 -0.72
CA VAL A 477 11.25 -21.47 -0.77
C VAL A 477 12.50 -21.84 0.01
N VAL A 478 13.67 -21.37 -0.44
CA VAL A 478 14.97 -21.69 0.17
C VAL A 478 15.79 -20.42 0.43
N GLY A 479 16.40 -20.33 1.60
CA GLY A 479 17.19 -19.17 2.03
C GLY A 479 17.60 -19.26 3.50
N ASP A 480 18.61 -18.48 3.89
CA ASP A 480 19.07 -18.32 5.28
C ASP A 480 18.02 -17.47 6.02
N ALA A 481 17.19 -18.13 6.85
CA ALA A 481 16.03 -17.49 7.46
C ALA A 481 16.36 -16.95 8.86
N ASP A 482 17.15 -17.67 9.66
CA ASP A 482 17.51 -17.24 11.02
C ASP A 482 18.90 -16.56 11.14
N ASN A 483 19.58 -16.35 10.00
CA ASN A 483 20.91 -15.72 9.88
C ASN A 483 22.04 -16.49 10.60
N ASP A 484 21.92 -17.81 10.71
CA ASP A 484 22.97 -18.76 11.14
C ASP A 484 24.07 -18.93 10.07
N GLY A 485 23.73 -18.81 8.79
CA GLY A 485 24.64 -19.01 7.65
C GLY A 485 24.51 -20.36 6.95
N GLU A 486 23.49 -21.16 7.28
CA GLU A 486 23.02 -22.35 6.55
C GLU A 486 21.65 -22.02 5.88
N PRO A 487 21.16 -22.80 4.90
CA PRO A 487 19.88 -22.54 4.25
C PRO A 487 18.70 -23.37 4.77
N GLU A 488 17.59 -22.71 5.06
CA GLU A 488 16.29 -23.29 5.40
C GLU A 488 15.43 -23.56 4.17
N ILE A 489 14.37 -24.36 4.36
CA ILE A 489 13.34 -24.67 3.38
C ILE A 489 11.96 -24.40 3.99
N LEU A 490 11.23 -23.44 3.42
CA LEU A 490 9.89 -23.01 3.84
C LEU A 490 8.81 -23.58 2.93
N VAL A 491 7.80 -24.25 3.50
CA VAL A 491 6.76 -24.96 2.73
C VAL A 491 5.37 -24.86 3.38
N GLY A 492 4.37 -24.39 2.61
CA GLY A 492 2.97 -24.36 3.03
C GLY A 492 2.33 -25.76 3.06
N SER A 493 1.27 -25.96 3.84
CA SER A 493 0.67 -27.29 4.05
C SER A 493 -0.85 -27.31 4.21
N GLN A 494 -1.48 -28.40 3.74
CA GLN A 494 -2.92 -28.62 3.88
C GLN A 494 -3.39 -29.04 5.28
N ASP A 495 -2.48 -29.30 6.23
CA ASP A 495 -2.83 -29.50 7.64
C ASP A 495 -2.94 -28.20 8.46
N SER A 496 -2.94 -27.04 7.78
CA SER A 496 -3.03 -25.69 8.36
C SER A 496 -1.77 -25.28 9.12
N ALA A 497 -0.64 -25.40 8.43
CA ALA A 497 0.65 -24.94 8.91
C ALA A 497 1.55 -24.44 7.77
N LEU A 498 2.50 -23.56 8.14
CA LEU A 498 3.75 -23.32 7.42
C LEU A 498 4.86 -24.11 8.13
N TYR A 499 5.68 -24.83 7.38
CA TYR A 499 6.83 -25.59 7.92
C TYR A 499 8.15 -24.93 7.54
N CYS A 500 9.10 -24.95 8.47
CA CYS A 500 10.51 -24.65 8.22
C CYS A 500 11.35 -25.91 8.45
N LEU A 501 12.14 -26.30 7.46
CA LEU A 501 13.09 -27.41 7.52
C LEU A 501 14.51 -26.85 7.41
N ASN A 502 15.47 -27.39 8.15
CA ASN A 502 16.88 -27.08 7.93
C ASN A 502 17.44 -27.77 6.67
N SER A 503 18.67 -27.41 6.30
CA SER A 503 19.48 -28.01 5.23
C SER A 503 19.58 -29.55 5.20
N THR A 504 19.30 -30.24 6.31
CA THR A 504 19.28 -31.71 6.39
C THR A 504 17.88 -32.33 6.25
N GLY A 505 16.88 -31.51 5.98
CA GLY A 505 15.46 -31.85 5.85
C GLY A 505 14.70 -31.91 7.18
N GLY A 506 15.36 -31.75 8.33
CA GLY A 506 14.69 -31.84 9.63
C GLY A 506 13.83 -30.62 9.93
N VAL A 507 12.60 -30.83 10.39
CA VAL A 507 11.72 -29.74 10.85
C VAL A 507 12.36 -28.98 12.02
N GLU A 508 12.67 -27.71 11.81
CA GLU A 508 13.13 -26.74 12.82
C GLU A 508 11.94 -26.28 13.66
N TRP A 509 10.98 -25.65 12.98
CA TRP A 509 9.74 -25.12 13.53
C TRP A 509 8.59 -25.27 12.54
N TYR A 510 7.36 -25.07 13.04
CA TYR A 510 6.17 -24.94 12.21
C TYR A 510 5.21 -23.95 12.85
N PHE A 511 4.60 -23.09 12.04
CA PHE A 511 3.60 -22.12 12.47
C PHE A 511 2.20 -22.64 12.10
N THR A 512 1.24 -22.57 13.02
CA THR A 512 -0.11 -23.15 12.83
C THR A 512 -1.13 -22.07 12.52
N THR A 513 -1.85 -22.21 11.41
CA THR A 513 -2.83 -21.24 10.90
C THR A 513 -4.28 -21.69 11.11
N PRO A 514 -5.27 -20.78 11.01
CA PRO A 514 -6.70 -21.12 11.06
C PRO A 514 -7.17 -22.09 9.96
N ALA A 515 -6.56 -22.05 8.78
CA ALA A 515 -6.77 -23.00 7.68
C ALA A 515 -5.50 -23.22 6.85
N LEU A 516 -5.59 -24.11 5.87
CA LEU A 516 -4.51 -24.50 4.95
C LEU A 516 -3.80 -23.31 4.28
N VAL A 517 -2.47 -23.40 4.20
CA VAL A 517 -1.60 -22.44 3.50
C VAL A 517 -1.40 -22.96 2.08
N GLU A 518 -1.78 -22.21 1.05
CA GLU A 518 -1.64 -22.64 -0.37
C GLU A 518 -0.70 -21.78 -1.21
N ASN A 519 -0.46 -20.53 -0.81
CA ASN A 519 0.41 -19.60 -1.53
C ASN A 519 1.88 -19.83 -1.12
N THR A 520 2.79 -19.66 -2.08
CA THR A 520 4.25 -19.68 -1.84
C THR A 520 4.63 -18.53 -0.87
N PRO A 521 5.47 -18.80 0.16
CA PRO A 521 5.95 -17.76 1.07
C PRO A 521 6.99 -16.83 0.40
N CYS A 522 7.44 -15.81 1.11
CA CYS A 522 8.50 -14.88 0.74
C CYS A 522 9.49 -14.73 1.90
N LEU A 523 10.74 -14.37 1.60
CA LEU A 523 11.80 -14.04 2.56
C LEU A 523 12.29 -12.61 2.27
N ALA A 524 12.24 -11.72 3.27
CA ALA A 524 12.73 -10.35 3.16
C ALA A 524 13.03 -9.75 4.54
N ASP A 525 14.04 -8.88 4.63
CA ASP A 525 14.29 -7.97 5.77
C ASP A 525 13.26 -6.83 5.68
N VAL A 526 12.10 -6.98 6.33
CA VAL A 526 10.99 -6.02 6.15
C VAL A 526 11.05 -4.85 7.12
N ASP A 527 11.57 -5.02 8.34
CA ASP A 527 11.63 -3.91 9.30
C ASP A 527 13.00 -3.18 9.33
N GLY A 528 14.00 -3.70 8.61
CA GLY A 528 15.29 -3.06 8.36
C GLY A 528 16.32 -3.26 9.48
N ASP A 529 16.21 -4.32 10.28
CA ASP A 529 17.11 -4.62 11.42
C ASP A 529 18.35 -5.49 11.09
N GLU A 530 18.51 -5.88 9.81
CA GLU A 530 19.47 -6.88 9.30
C GLU A 530 19.05 -8.35 9.60
N SER A 531 17.77 -8.59 9.93
CA SER A 531 17.14 -9.92 10.04
C SER A 531 16.43 -10.35 8.74
N THR A 532 15.92 -11.59 8.66
CA THR A 532 15.10 -12.05 7.53
C THR A 532 13.76 -12.56 8.05
N GLU A 533 12.67 -11.98 7.57
CA GLU A 533 11.31 -12.35 7.96
C GLU A 533 10.66 -13.25 6.91
N VAL A 534 9.73 -14.07 7.39
CA VAL A 534 8.95 -15.01 6.61
C VAL A 534 7.53 -14.46 6.41
N LEU A 535 7.26 -13.97 5.21
CA LEU A 535 5.96 -13.44 4.84
C LEU A 535 5.15 -14.47 4.04
N PHE A 536 3.88 -14.66 4.39
CA PHE A 536 3.00 -15.57 3.65
C PHE A 536 1.52 -15.24 3.85
N SER A 537 0.67 -15.72 2.94
CA SER A 537 -0.77 -15.44 2.97
C SER A 537 -1.63 -16.70 3.14
N GLN A 538 -2.71 -16.58 3.92
CA GLN A 538 -3.63 -17.66 4.26
C GLN A 538 -5.07 -17.13 4.25
N GLY A 539 -5.79 -17.36 3.15
CA GLY A 539 -7.16 -16.85 3.00
C GLY A 539 -7.18 -15.32 3.06
N GLY A 540 -7.88 -14.75 4.03
CA GLY A 540 -7.90 -13.30 4.27
C GLY A 540 -6.72 -12.78 5.12
N HIS A 541 -5.81 -13.64 5.61
CA HIS A 541 -4.66 -13.23 6.43
C HIS A 541 -3.38 -13.02 5.61
N LEU A 542 -2.64 -11.96 5.92
CA LEU A 542 -1.21 -11.81 5.66
C LEU A 542 -0.46 -11.99 6.98
N TYR A 543 0.54 -12.85 7.03
CA TYR A 543 1.37 -13.13 8.21
C TYR A 543 2.82 -12.71 7.97
N CYS A 544 3.47 -12.22 9.03
CA CYS A 544 4.91 -12.03 9.10
C CYS A 544 5.46 -12.72 10.37
N LEU A 545 6.43 -13.60 10.17
CA LEU A 545 7.14 -14.29 11.25
C LEU A 545 8.62 -13.92 11.19
N SER A 546 9.27 -13.81 12.34
CA SER A 546 10.74 -13.89 12.40
C SER A 546 11.24 -15.21 11.79
N GLY A 547 12.50 -15.26 11.35
CA GLY A 547 13.16 -16.50 10.90
C GLY A 547 13.11 -17.67 11.89
N ALA A 548 12.92 -17.39 13.19
CA ALA A 548 12.71 -18.40 14.25
C ALA A 548 11.27 -18.96 14.33
N GLY A 549 10.35 -18.49 13.48
CA GLY A 549 8.95 -18.91 13.45
C GLY A 549 8.05 -18.27 14.52
N GLU A 550 8.51 -17.23 15.22
CA GLU A 550 7.66 -16.45 16.14
C GLU A 550 6.89 -15.38 15.35
N GLU A 551 5.55 -15.36 15.49
CA GLU A 551 4.67 -14.36 14.86
C GLU A 551 4.94 -12.96 15.45
N GLU A 552 5.27 -12.04 14.55
CA GLU A 552 5.50 -10.64 14.90
C GLU A 552 4.22 -9.84 14.71
N TRP A 553 3.64 -9.95 13.51
CA TRP A 553 2.36 -9.33 13.15
C TRP A 553 1.57 -10.17 12.14
N ASN A 554 0.26 -9.94 12.09
CA ASN A 554 -0.61 -10.41 11.01
C ASN A 554 -1.72 -9.41 10.71
N MET A 555 -2.06 -9.24 9.44
CA MET A 555 -3.19 -8.44 8.96
C MET A 555 -4.33 -9.36 8.52
N TYR A 556 -5.58 -8.90 8.59
CA TYR A 556 -6.75 -9.72 8.24
C TYR A 556 -7.86 -8.93 7.54
N TRP A 557 -8.24 -9.36 6.34
CA TRP A 557 -9.40 -8.85 5.60
C TRP A 557 -10.60 -9.82 5.73
N PRO A 558 -11.62 -9.51 6.55
CA PRO A 558 -12.64 -10.48 6.97
C PRO A 558 -13.64 -10.93 5.89
N LEU A 559 -13.71 -10.23 4.75
CA LEU A 559 -14.62 -10.52 3.64
C LEU A 559 -13.88 -10.80 2.32
N SER A 560 -12.55 -10.83 2.36
CA SER A 560 -11.66 -10.93 1.20
C SER A 560 -10.74 -12.13 1.31
N ALA A 561 -10.01 -12.43 0.24
CA ALA A 561 -8.94 -13.42 0.25
C ALA A 561 -7.77 -12.96 -0.62
N ILE A 562 -6.55 -13.07 -0.08
CA ILE A 562 -5.32 -12.85 -0.82
C ILE A 562 -5.16 -13.96 -1.86
N ARG A 563 -4.79 -13.57 -3.09
CA ARG A 563 -4.58 -14.48 -4.23
C ARG A 563 -3.13 -14.40 -4.71
N GLY A 564 -2.51 -15.56 -4.90
CA GLY A 564 -1.12 -15.67 -5.34
C GLY A 564 -0.10 -15.46 -4.21
N PRO A 565 1.21 -15.53 -4.54
CA PRO A 565 2.28 -15.19 -3.63
C PRO A 565 2.21 -13.73 -3.16
N VAL A 566 2.85 -13.45 -2.03
CA VAL A 566 3.14 -12.08 -1.57
C VAL A 566 4.41 -11.61 -2.28
N VAL A 567 4.43 -10.38 -2.79
CA VAL A 567 5.63 -9.75 -3.33
C VAL A 567 6.12 -8.68 -2.35
N VAL A 568 7.42 -8.64 -2.12
CA VAL A 568 8.09 -7.63 -1.28
C VAL A 568 9.25 -7.05 -2.07
N THR A 569 9.26 -5.75 -2.34
CA THR A 569 10.30 -5.07 -3.12
C THR A 569 10.21 -3.55 -2.97
N ASP A 570 11.30 -2.84 -3.28
CA ASP A 570 11.30 -1.39 -3.48
C ASP A 570 10.55 -1.07 -4.80
N LEU A 571 9.31 -0.58 -4.70
CA LEU A 571 8.42 -0.32 -5.83
C LEU A 571 8.55 1.10 -6.41
N ASP A 572 8.97 2.07 -5.59
CA ASP A 572 9.01 3.49 -5.96
C ASP A 572 10.42 4.12 -6.01
N ALA A 573 11.45 3.33 -5.69
CA ALA A 573 12.87 3.67 -5.63
C ALA A 573 13.30 4.57 -4.45
N ASP A 574 12.50 4.70 -3.37
CA ASP A 574 12.91 5.44 -2.17
C ASP A 574 13.95 4.71 -1.27
N ASN A 575 14.24 3.43 -1.54
CA ASN A 575 15.13 2.52 -0.78
C ASN A 575 14.49 1.93 0.50
N GLN A 576 13.15 1.84 0.55
CA GLN A 576 12.41 1.01 1.49
C GLN A 576 11.82 -0.21 0.75
N LEU A 577 10.98 -1.01 1.40
CA LEU A 577 10.32 -2.16 0.78
C LEU A 577 8.82 -2.05 0.96
N GLU A 578 8.09 -2.33 -0.11
CA GLU A 578 6.64 -2.32 -0.14
C GLU A 578 6.10 -3.74 -0.28
N ILE A 579 4.97 -4.03 0.37
CA ILE A 579 4.33 -5.34 0.31
C ILE A 579 3.14 -5.27 -0.66
N ALA A 580 3.31 -5.89 -1.83
CA ALA A 580 2.31 -5.96 -2.88
C ALA A 580 1.45 -7.23 -2.77
N ILE A 581 0.12 -7.04 -2.74
CA ILE A 581 -0.87 -8.13 -2.67
C ILE A 581 -2.08 -7.89 -3.58
N ALA A 582 -2.73 -8.99 -3.97
CA ALA A 582 -3.98 -9.00 -4.72
C ALA A 582 -5.14 -9.55 -3.87
N LEU A 583 -6.21 -8.76 -3.66
CA LEU A 583 -7.39 -9.15 -2.88
C LEU A 583 -8.61 -9.46 -3.78
N ASP A 584 -9.14 -10.67 -3.64
CA ASP A 584 -10.41 -11.13 -4.19
C ASP A 584 -11.54 -10.95 -3.14
N HIS A 585 -12.73 -10.51 -3.56
CA HIS A 585 -13.88 -10.20 -2.69
C HIS A 585 -15.06 -11.17 -2.87
N PRO A 586 -14.92 -12.45 -2.47
CA PRO A 586 -15.91 -13.50 -2.77
C PRO A 586 -17.27 -13.32 -2.07
N ALA A 587 -17.40 -12.38 -1.13
CA ALA A 587 -18.61 -12.14 -0.36
C ALA A 587 -19.68 -11.31 -1.12
N PHE A 588 -19.29 -10.48 -2.08
CA PHE A 588 -20.16 -9.46 -2.66
C PHE A 588 -20.66 -9.80 -4.08
N PRO A 589 -21.98 -9.95 -4.30
CA PRO A 589 -22.52 -9.91 -5.64
C PRO A 589 -22.61 -8.46 -6.13
N ILE A 590 -22.18 -8.24 -7.39
CA ILE A 590 -22.25 -6.99 -8.18
C ILE A 590 -21.01 -6.08 -8.02
N ASP A 591 -20.35 -5.84 -9.16
CA ASP A 591 -19.46 -4.74 -9.55
C ASP A 591 -18.26 -4.32 -8.66
N GLN A 592 -18.01 -4.95 -7.50
CA GLN A 592 -16.72 -4.84 -6.81
C GLN A 592 -15.61 -5.55 -7.61
N GLY A 593 -14.46 -4.91 -7.72
CA GLY A 593 -13.34 -5.37 -8.55
C GLY A 593 -12.39 -6.35 -7.86
N LEU A 594 -11.25 -6.59 -8.52
CA LEU A 594 -10.04 -7.11 -7.89
C LEU A 594 -9.26 -5.92 -7.34
N ASP A 595 -8.86 -5.93 -6.09
CA ASP A 595 -7.99 -4.87 -5.56
C ASP A 595 -6.52 -5.29 -5.65
N ILE A 596 -5.68 -4.43 -6.23
CA ILE A 596 -4.23 -4.46 -6.04
C ILE A 596 -3.87 -3.39 -5.02
N ILE A 597 -3.02 -3.74 -4.05
CA ILE A 597 -2.63 -2.88 -2.93
C ILE A 597 -1.10 -2.89 -2.84
N SER A 598 -0.51 -1.69 -2.71
CA SER A 598 0.84 -1.51 -2.14
C SER A 598 0.70 -1.13 -0.66
N LEU A 599 1.50 -1.76 0.19
CA LEU A 599 1.64 -1.41 1.60
C LEU A 599 3.06 -0.87 1.83
N SER A 600 3.17 0.39 2.25
CA SER A 600 4.42 0.99 2.71
C SER A 600 4.86 0.35 4.01
N ILE A 601 6.16 0.44 4.29
CA ILE A 601 6.73 0.17 5.62
C ILE A 601 7.21 1.49 6.28
N ASN A 602 6.75 2.64 5.76
CA ASN A 602 6.98 3.97 6.32
C ASN A 602 6.17 4.24 7.61
N SER A 603 6.68 3.84 8.79
CA SER A 603 6.91 4.76 9.94
C SER A 603 7.03 4.17 11.37
N ALA A 604 7.51 2.94 11.57
CA ALA A 604 7.87 2.47 12.92
C ALA A 604 9.01 3.32 13.57
N PRO A 605 8.78 4.02 14.71
CA PRO A 605 9.75 4.98 15.22
C PRO A 605 10.83 4.34 16.12
N TYR A 606 11.73 3.54 15.55
CA TYR A 606 13.05 3.14 16.08
C TYR A 606 13.16 2.96 17.63
N VAL A 607 12.47 1.95 18.18
CA VAL A 607 12.70 1.50 19.58
C VAL A 607 12.82 -0.03 19.67
N PRO A 608 14.02 -0.61 19.54
CA PRO A 608 14.19 -2.04 19.74
C PRO A 608 13.76 -2.45 21.17
N HIS A 609 12.86 -3.44 21.22
CA HIS A 609 12.26 -4.05 22.42
C HIS A 609 11.23 -3.23 23.23
N ALA A 610 10.39 -2.38 22.61
CA ALA A 610 9.25 -1.79 23.32
C ALA A 610 7.99 -1.57 22.45
N TYR A 611 7.03 -2.49 22.58
CA TYR A 611 5.72 -2.57 21.89
C TYR A 611 5.78 -2.93 20.39
N PRO A 612 4.74 -3.58 19.84
CA PRO A 612 4.58 -3.78 18.40
C PRO A 612 4.27 -2.45 17.70
N TRP A 613 4.23 -2.49 16.37
CA TRP A 613 3.83 -1.38 15.50
C TRP A 613 2.51 -0.70 15.96
N PRO A 614 2.40 0.64 15.86
CA PRO A 614 1.26 1.41 16.34
C PRO A 614 0.03 1.31 15.40
N GLY A 615 -0.48 0.09 15.24
CA GLY A 615 -1.66 -0.23 14.44
C GLY A 615 -2.22 -1.64 14.69
N ILE A 616 -1.41 -2.57 15.24
CA ILE A 616 -1.82 -3.96 15.50
C ILE A 616 -1.58 -4.33 16.97
N GLU A 617 -2.46 -3.88 17.89
CA GLU A 617 -2.52 -4.48 19.23
C GLU A 617 -3.17 -5.87 19.15
N ARG A 618 -2.51 -6.87 19.74
CA ARG A 618 -3.11 -8.20 19.94
C ARG A 618 -4.34 -8.07 20.83
N CYS A 619 -5.50 -8.52 20.34
CA CYS A 619 -6.69 -8.74 21.16
C CYS A 619 -6.32 -9.46 22.46
N CYS A 620 -6.52 -8.79 23.60
CA CYS A 620 -6.07 -9.13 24.96
C CYS A 620 -4.60 -8.78 25.32
N SER A 621 -4.30 -7.48 25.47
CA SER A 621 -3.19 -6.97 26.30
C SER A 621 -3.70 -5.94 27.33
N PRO A 622 -3.26 -5.95 28.61
CA PRO A 622 -3.89 -5.16 29.68
C PRO A 622 -3.33 -3.73 29.81
N ALA A 623 -3.09 -3.04 28.68
CA ALA A 623 -2.39 -1.75 28.63
C ALA A 623 -3.30 -0.52 28.42
N HIS A 624 -4.56 -0.70 28.01
CA HIS A 624 -5.50 0.40 27.75
C HIS A 624 -5.66 1.36 28.95
N THR A 625 -5.44 2.66 28.72
CA THR A 625 -5.41 3.67 29.77
C THR A 625 -6.76 4.36 30.00
N ARG A 626 -7.29 4.23 31.23
CA ARG A 626 -8.10 5.26 31.95
C ARG A 626 -9.43 5.71 31.33
N TYR A 627 -10.21 4.79 30.78
CA TYR A 627 -11.65 5.02 30.54
C TYR A 627 -12.57 4.04 31.30
N TYR A 628 -12.03 2.93 31.81
CA TYR A 628 -12.78 1.89 32.53
C TYR A 628 -12.16 1.51 33.88
N ALA A 629 -11.39 2.41 34.50
CA ALA A 629 -11.02 2.26 35.90
C ALA A 629 -12.11 2.83 36.81
N ASP A 630 -12.03 2.50 38.09
CA ASP A 630 -12.70 3.15 39.23
C ASP A 630 -11.52 3.64 40.08
N GLN A 631 -11.12 4.91 39.91
CA GLN A 631 -9.80 5.37 40.34
C GLN A 631 -9.75 5.76 41.84
N ASP A 632 -10.88 6.12 42.46
CA ASP A 632 -10.96 6.41 43.90
C ASP A 632 -11.65 5.34 44.75
N GLY A 633 -12.43 4.44 44.15
CA GLY A 633 -13.04 3.27 44.78
C GLY A 633 -14.47 3.48 45.27
N ASP A 634 -15.21 4.45 44.74
CA ASP A 634 -16.61 4.71 45.08
C ASP A 634 -17.60 3.72 44.44
N GLY A 635 -17.27 3.15 43.27
CA GLY A 635 -18.10 2.19 42.53
C GLY A 635 -18.71 2.72 41.24
N LEU A 636 -18.52 4.00 40.90
CA LEU A 636 -18.61 4.52 39.54
C LEU A 636 -17.26 4.32 38.82
N SER A 637 -17.18 4.61 37.51
CA SER A 637 -15.95 4.42 36.72
C SER A 637 -15.60 5.66 35.92
N ASP A 638 -14.31 5.89 35.60
CA ASP A 638 -13.77 7.11 34.99
C ASP A 638 -14.67 7.69 33.87
N MET A 639 -15.14 6.86 32.92
CA MET A 639 -16.06 7.26 31.83
C MET A 639 -17.47 7.66 32.29
N TYR A 640 -18.05 6.96 33.27
CA TYR A 640 -19.37 7.29 33.83
C TYR A 640 -19.29 8.51 34.77
N GLU A 641 -18.18 8.71 35.48
CA GLU A 641 -17.88 9.93 36.21
C GLU A 641 -17.73 11.11 35.23
N LEU A 642 -16.95 10.97 34.16
CA LEU A 642 -16.83 11.96 33.09
C LEU A 642 -18.17 12.26 32.40
N ALA A 643 -19.05 11.26 32.23
CA ALA A 643 -20.40 11.44 31.69
C ALA A 643 -21.40 12.05 32.70
N ALA A 644 -21.20 11.81 33.99
CA ALA A 644 -21.85 12.52 35.10
C ALA A 644 -21.12 13.84 35.46
N HIS A 645 -20.09 14.21 34.71
CA HIS A 645 -19.16 15.33 34.89
C HIS A 645 -18.53 15.48 36.30
N SER A 646 -18.46 14.41 37.09
CA SER A 646 -17.67 14.37 38.33
C SER A 646 -16.17 14.13 38.06
N PRO A 647 -15.27 14.48 38.99
CA PRO A 647 -13.82 14.25 38.85
C PRO A 647 -13.47 12.81 39.26
N PRO A 648 -12.79 12.01 38.41
CA PRO A 648 -12.33 10.65 38.73
C PRO A 648 -11.23 10.53 39.81
N ASP A 649 -11.23 11.40 40.82
CA ASP A 649 -10.36 11.34 41.99
C ASP A 649 -11.02 11.88 43.28
N SER A 650 -12.38 11.91 43.32
CA SER A 650 -13.16 12.62 44.34
C SER A 650 -14.59 12.07 44.61
N ALA A 651 -14.71 10.87 45.19
CA ALA A 651 -15.88 10.13 45.70
C ALA A 651 -16.92 10.84 46.63
N ASP A 652 -16.90 12.16 46.71
CA ASP A 652 -17.82 13.05 47.47
C ASP A 652 -17.48 14.48 46.98
N VAL A 653 -17.86 14.83 45.74
CA VAL A 653 -17.35 16.04 45.08
C VAL A 653 -17.95 17.36 45.59
N ASP A 654 -19.25 17.41 45.92
CA ASP A 654 -19.86 18.64 46.48
C ASP A 654 -19.72 18.78 48.00
N THR A 655 -19.37 17.71 48.71
CA THR A 655 -19.15 17.65 50.17
C THR A 655 -20.42 17.81 51.04
N ASP A 656 -21.61 17.51 50.49
CA ASP A 656 -22.84 17.22 51.24
C ASP A 656 -22.63 16.04 52.24
N GLY A 657 -21.89 15.02 51.81
CA GLY A 657 -21.59 13.81 52.58
C GLY A 657 -22.34 12.54 52.16
N LEU A 658 -22.95 12.52 50.97
CA LEU A 658 -23.19 11.33 50.15
C LEU A 658 -21.91 10.99 49.33
N SER A 659 -22.00 10.01 48.42
CA SER A 659 -20.92 9.73 47.44
C SER A 659 -21.48 9.66 46.02
N ASP A 660 -20.67 10.05 45.04
CA ASP A 660 -21.06 10.25 43.65
C ASP A 660 -21.85 9.08 43.04
N SER A 661 -21.49 7.82 43.33
CA SER A 661 -22.23 6.63 42.91
C SER A 661 -23.56 6.41 43.64
N GLU A 662 -23.66 6.70 44.96
CA GLU A 662 -24.93 6.61 45.70
C GLU A 662 -25.95 7.61 45.14
N GLU A 663 -25.48 8.74 44.62
CA GLU A 663 -26.29 9.78 43.99
C GLU A 663 -26.64 9.47 42.53
N PHE A 664 -25.65 9.06 41.72
CA PHE A 664 -25.87 8.63 40.34
C PHE A 664 -26.91 7.50 40.26
N TYR A 665 -26.77 6.45 41.08
CA TYR A 665 -27.78 5.39 41.19
C TYR A 665 -29.04 5.82 41.97
N GLY A 666 -28.96 6.85 42.81
CA GLY A 666 -30.08 7.52 43.47
C GLY A 666 -30.92 8.42 42.56
N SER A 667 -30.38 8.79 41.39
CA SER A 667 -30.90 9.84 40.49
C SER A 667 -30.94 11.25 41.11
N THR A 668 -29.96 11.58 41.95
CA THR A 668 -29.53 12.95 42.27
C THR A 668 -28.28 13.32 41.45
N ASP A 669 -27.90 14.60 41.42
CA ASP A 669 -26.74 15.11 40.67
C ASP A 669 -25.63 15.42 41.67
N PRO A 670 -24.50 14.68 41.71
CA PRO A 670 -23.55 14.67 42.82
C PRO A 670 -22.70 15.95 43.00
N ARG A 671 -23.08 17.04 42.34
CA ARG A 671 -22.31 18.28 42.20
C ARG A 671 -23.08 19.51 42.70
N VAL A 672 -24.10 19.36 43.56
CA VAL A 672 -25.14 20.37 43.79
C VAL A 672 -25.42 20.61 45.28
N ASP A 673 -24.65 21.54 45.88
CA ASP A 673 -24.95 22.14 47.20
C ASP A 673 -26.36 22.79 47.19
N ASP A 674 -27.19 22.48 48.20
CA ASP A 674 -28.59 22.89 48.31
C ASP A 674 -28.78 24.23 49.10
N VAL A 675 -27.69 24.95 49.45
CA VAL A 675 -27.69 26.10 50.39
C VAL A 675 -27.62 27.49 49.72
N VAL A 676 -28.68 27.84 48.99
CA VAL A 676 -28.75 29.01 48.09
C VAL A 676 -28.38 30.42 48.66
N PRO A 677 -27.89 31.36 47.83
CA PRO A 677 -27.44 32.69 48.26
C PRO A 677 -28.42 33.72 48.82
N GLY A 678 -27.84 34.66 49.57
CA GLY A 678 -28.52 35.80 50.18
C GLY A 678 -29.05 36.82 49.15
N MET A 679 -30.22 37.39 49.42
CA MET A 679 -30.89 38.33 48.50
C MET A 679 -30.28 39.75 48.52
N VAL A 680 -30.12 40.36 47.34
CA VAL A 680 -29.75 41.78 47.20
C VAL A 680 -30.95 42.69 47.52
N ASN A 681 -30.75 43.78 48.28
CA ASN A 681 -31.86 44.59 48.83
C ASN A 681 -31.90 46.06 48.35
N ASP A 682 -30.86 46.53 47.67
CA ASP A 682 -30.60 47.96 47.44
C ASP A 682 -30.11 48.30 46.01
N LEU A 683 -30.49 47.48 45.01
CA LEU A 683 -30.16 47.71 43.60
C LEU A 683 -30.68 49.06 43.12
N SER A 684 -29.83 49.82 42.43
CA SER A 684 -30.16 51.14 41.87
C SER A 684 -29.49 51.37 40.51
N VAL A 685 -30.12 52.18 39.66
CA VAL A 685 -29.70 52.45 38.27
C VAL A 685 -29.54 53.95 38.00
N SER A 686 -28.57 54.33 37.16
CA SER A 686 -28.28 55.72 36.79
C SER A 686 -27.61 55.85 35.40
N ASP A 687 -27.41 57.09 34.95
CA ASP A 687 -26.60 57.50 33.79
C ASP A 687 -26.78 56.68 32.49
N PRO A 688 -27.93 56.85 31.78
CA PRO A 688 -28.26 56.10 30.59
C PRO A 688 -27.74 56.74 29.29
N THR A 689 -27.52 55.91 28.26
CA THR A 689 -27.12 56.30 26.89
C THR A 689 -27.96 55.52 25.85
N PRO A 690 -27.67 55.53 24.52
CA PRO A 690 -28.38 54.67 23.57
C PRO A 690 -28.38 53.19 23.93
N THR A 691 -27.26 52.69 24.45
CA THR A 691 -27.05 51.25 24.71
C THR A 691 -26.46 50.96 26.09
N THR A 692 -26.34 51.93 27.01
CA THR A 692 -25.69 51.69 28.31
C THR A 692 -26.45 52.30 29.50
N ALA A 693 -26.21 51.75 30.69
CA ALA A 693 -26.63 52.31 31.99
C ALA A 693 -25.64 51.88 33.10
N SER A 694 -25.71 52.50 34.29
CA SER A 694 -24.86 52.17 35.44
C SER A 694 -25.68 51.60 36.60
N LEU A 695 -25.18 50.56 37.28
CA LEU A 695 -25.86 49.85 38.37
C LEU A 695 -25.00 49.79 39.64
N THR A 696 -25.63 49.91 40.83
CA THR A 696 -24.94 49.74 42.14
C THR A 696 -25.84 49.06 43.18
N TRP A 697 -25.25 48.25 44.08
CA TRP A 697 -25.90 47.55 45.20
C TRP A 697 -24.90 47.13 46.29
N THR A 698 -25.36 46.49 47.37
CA THR A 698 -24.51 45.88 48.41
C THR A 698 -24.41 44.36 48.22
N ALA A 699 -23.18 43.83 48.20
CA ALA A 699 -22.90 42.39 48.03
C ALA A 699 -23.47 41.53 49.17
N PRO A 700 -24.26 40.48 48.86
CA PRO A 700 -24.84 39.59 49.85
C PRO A 700 -23.84 38.52 50.32
N GLY A 701 -24.29 37.64 51.21
CA GLY A 701 -23.54 36.45 51.60
C GLY A 701 -23.88 35.29 50.68
N ASP A 702 -22.83 34.55 50.32
CA ASP A 702 -22.82 33.31 49.57
C ASP A 702 -23.66 32.23 50.27
N ASN A 703 -23.16 31.62 51.33
CA ASN A 703 -23.94 30.81 52.27
C ASN A 703 -24.87 31.70 53.14
N ALA A 704 -25.89 32.29 52.51
CA ALA A 704 -26.93 33.23 52.95
C ALA A 704 -26.49 34.55 53.66
N TYR A 705 -25.46 34.52 54.50
CA TYR A 705 -24.96 35.64 55.31
C TYR A 705 -23.43 35.70 55.45
N SER A 706 -22.71 34.74 54.86
CA SER A 706 -21.24 34.60 54.92
C SER A 706 -20.70 34.01 53.62
N GLY A 707 -19.38 34.08 53.40
CA GLY A 707 -18.73 33.74 52.12
C GLY A 707 -18.74 34.93 51.13
N THR A 708 -18.31 34.70 49.90
CA THR A 708 -18.32 35.68 48.80
C THR A 708 -18.89 34.98 47.58
N VAL A 709 -20.01 35.49 47.07
CA VAL A 709 -20.76 34.87 45.97
C VAL A 709 -19.83 34.69 44.76
N ALA A 710 -19.93 33.56 44.06
CA ALA A 710 -19.11 33.30 42.88
C ALA A 710 -19.52 34.20 41.70
N ALA A 711 -20.83 34.43 41.52
CA ALA A 711 -21.37 35.25 40.43
C ALA A 711 -22.63 36.05 40.79
N TYR A 712 -23.09 36.84 39.82
CA TYR A 712 -24.40 37.49 39.82
C TYR A 712 -25.07 37.25 38.47
N GLU A 713 -26.36 36.98 38.46
CA GLU A 713 -27.20 37.00 37.26
C GLU A 713 -28.00 38.31 37.27
N LEU A 714 -27.85 39.11 36.23
CA LEU A 714 -28.66 40.31 36.00
C LEU A 714 -29.72 40.01 34.94
N ARG A 715 -30.95 40.47 35.19
CA ARG A 715 -32.00 40.55 34.16
C ARG A 715 -32.52 41.97 34.00
N TYR A 716 -33.07 42.26 32.83
CA TYR A 716 -33.86 43.47 32.58
C TYR A 716 -35.19 43.17 31.86
N SER A 717 -36.22 43.95 32.17
CA SER A 717 -37.57 43.83 31.61
C SER A 717 -37.98 45.11 30.88
N THR A 718 -38.52 44.94 29.67
CA THR A 718 -39.14 46.01 28.87
C THR A 718 -40.62 46.22 29.19
N ASN A 719 -41.22 45.33 29.98
CA ASN A 719 -42.67 45.22 30.19
C ASN A 719 -43.15 45.77 31.55
N GLY A 720 -42.22 46.11 32.44
CA GLY A 720 -42.50 46.62 33.79
C GLY A 720 -41.48 46.12 34.83
N PRO A 721 -41.62 46.55 36.09
CA PRO A 721 -40.75 46.12 37.19
C PRO A 721 -40.74 44.60 37.35
N ILE A 722 -39.60 44.05 37.77
CA ILE A 722 -39.44 42.62 38.05
C ILE A 722 -39.72 42.41 39.55
N GLU A 723 -40.93 41.98 39.92
CA GLU A 723 -41.36 41.84 41.32
C GLU A 723 -41.62 40.38 41.75
N ASN A 724 -41.69 39.43 40.81
CA ASN A 724 -41.91 38.01 41.11
C ASN A 724 -41.26 37.05 40.08
N GLU A 725 -41.31 35.74 40.36
CA GLU A 725 -40.68 34.70 39.54
C GLU A 725 -41.16 34.68 38.07
N MET A 726 -42.44 34.99 37.82
CA MET A 726 -42.98 35.09 36.45
C MET A 726 -42.38 36.28 35.69
N ASP A 727 -42.13 37.40 36.39
CA ASP A 727 -41.47 38.56 35.79
C ASP A 727 -39.97 38.28 35.56
N TRP A 728 -39.33 37.55 36.47
CA TRP A 728 -37.92 37.14 36.37
C TRP A 728 -37.69 36.21 35.17
N GLN A 729 -38.53 35.17 35.03
CA GLN A 729 -38.47 34.27 33.87
C GLN A 729 -38.85 34.95 32.55
N ALA A 730 -39.66 36.01 32.59
CA ALA A 730 -40.01 36.82 31.42
C ALA A 730 -39.03 37.98 31.12
N ALA A 731 -38.05 38.22 31.99
CA ALA A 731 -37.03 39.25 31.82
C ALA A 731 -35.82 38.71 31.03
N THR A 732 -35.22 39.58 30.22
CA THR A 732 -34.04 39.28 29.41
C THR A 732 -32.80 39.21 30.30
N ILE A 733 -32.07 38.09 30.25
CA ILE A 733 -30.78 37.95 30.93
C ILE A 733 -29.75 38.87 30.27
N TYR A 734 -28.90 39.50 31.07
CA TYR A 734 -27.76 40.29 30.62
C TYR A 734 -26.46 39.58 31.03
N THR A 735 -25.73 39.08 30.03
CA THR A 735 -24.49 38.32 30.22
C THR A 735 -23.35 39.23 30.66
N GLN A 736 -22.59 38.81 31.67
CA GLN A 736 -21.57 39.63 32.32
C GLN A 736 -20.48 38.75 32.96
N SER A 737 -19.28 39.30 33.12
CA SER A 737 -18.15 38.63 33.80
C SER A 737 -17.58 39.56 34.86
N TRP A 738 -18.39 39.83 35.89
CA TRP A 738 -18.02 40.67 37.03
C TRP A 738 -17.39 39.81 38.11
N THR A 739 -16.24 40.21 38.65
CA THR A 739 -15.63 39.56 39.82
C THR A 739 -16.28 40.11 41.09
N PRO A 740 -17.04 39.32 41.88
CA PRO A 740 -17.76 39.85 43.04
C PRO A 740 -16.83 40.30 44.17
N VAL A 741 -17.29 41.27 44.97
CA VAL A 741 -16.60 41.73 46.19
C VAL A 741 -17.22 41.17 47.47
N GLY A 742 -16.38 40.82 48.43
CA GLY A 742 -16.78 40.14 49.67
C GLY A 742 -17.91 40.81 50.47
N VAL A 743 -18.79 39.97 51.01
CA VAL A 743 -20.08 40.30 51.66
C VAL A 743 -20.10 41.60 52.50
N ASN A 744 -21.14 42.41 52.29
CA ASN A 744 -21.33 43.80 52.77
C ASN A 744 -20.45 44.87 52.08
N SER A 745 -19.71 44.55 51.01
CA SER A 745 -19.05 45.55 50.16
C SER A 745 -20.04 46.16 49.15
N THR A 746 -19.70 47.31 48.55
CA THR A 746 -20.54 47.96 47.52
C THR A 746 -20.09 47.55 46.11
N GLU A 747 -21.03 47.04 45.33
CA GLU A 747 -20.87 46.70 43.91
C GLU A 747 -21.22 47.90 43.02
N SER A 748 -20.54 48.02 41.87
CA SER A 748 -20.72 49.17 40.96
C SER A 748 -20.26 48.85 39.54
N HIS A 749 -21.21 48.68 38.61
CA HIS A 749 -20.95 48.19 37.26
C HIS A 749 -21.64 49.02 36.18
N ILE A 750 -21.16 48.92 34.94
CA ILE A 750 -21.78 49.54 33.76
C ILE A 750 -22.27 48.41 32.85
N VAL A 751 -23.54 48.47 32.48
CA VAL A 751 -24.16 47.56 31.51
C VAL A 751 -24.19 48.21 30.13
N THR A 752 -23.97 47.42 29.08
CA THR A 752 -23.87 47.86 27.68
C THR A 752 -24.88 47.12 26.79
N GLU A 753 -24.86 47.38 25.49
CA GLU A 753 -25.69 46.70 24.46
C GLU A 753 -27.22 46.68 24.72
N LEU A 754 -27.71 47.56 25.61
CA LEU A 754 -29.12 47.66 25.98
C LEU A 754 -29.98 48.05 24.77
N PRO A 755 -31.21 47.51 24.65
CA PRO A 755 -32.09 47.80 23.52
C PRO A 755 -32.45 49.29 23.47
N SER A 756 -32.40 49.82 22.25
CA SER A 756 -32.49 51.26 21.96
C SER A 756 -33.88 51.86 22.26
N LEU A 757 -33.95 53.13 22.66
CA LEU A 757 -35.17 53.92 22.97
C LEU A 757 -36.15 53.34 24.03
N THR A 758 -35.75 52.29 24.75
CA THR A 758 -36.65 51.42 25.53
C THR A 758 -36.61 51.76 27.03
N GLU A 759 -37.76 51.65 27.71
CA GLU A 759 -37.84 51.72 29.18
C GLU A 759 -37.55 50.34 29.78
N LEU A 760 -36.55 50.26 30.66
CA LEU A 760 -35.93 49.02 31.15
C LEU A 760 -35.96 48.98 32.67
N TRP A 761 -36.33 47.83 33.23
CA TRP A 761 -36.37 47.56 34.66
C TRP A 761 -35.43 46.43 35.02
N PHE A 762 -34.41 46.69 35.84
CA PHE A 762 -33.37 45.72 36.18
C PHE A 762 -33.73 44.91 37.42
N ALA A 763 -33.16 43.71 37.57
CA ALA A 763 -33.11 42.97 38.83
C ALA A 763 -31.88 42.06 38.83
N VAL A 764 -31.37 41.71 40.01
CA VAL A 764 -30.18 40.86 40.18
C VAL A 764 -30.46 39.74 41.17
N ARG A 765 -29.82 38.58 40.95
CA ARG A 765 -29.66 37.50 41.93
C ARG A 765 -28.17 37.20 42.07
N ALA A 766 -27.78 36.67 43.23
CA ALA A 766 -26.43 36.17 43.46
C ALA A 766 -26.39 34.64 43.30
N LEU A 767 -25.22 34.12 42.97
CA LEU A 767 -24.94 32.72 42.69
C LEU A 767 -23.70 32.30 43.50
N ASP A 768 -23.76 31.11 44.09
CA ASP A 768 -22.63 30.43 44.73
C ASP A 768 -21.77 29.71 43.67
N GLU A 769 -20.74 29.00 44.10
CA GLU A 769 -19.84 28.22 43.24
C GLU A 769 -20.55 27.11 42.43
N GLN A 770 -21.83 26.81 42.69
CA GLN A 770 -22.68 25.81 42.01
C GLN A 770 -23.84 26.44 41.19
N ASP A 771 -23.78 27.76 40.92
CA ASP A 771 -24.77 28.53 40.17
C ASP A 771 -26.20 28.57 40.79
N ASN A 772 -26.37 28.30 42.10
CA ASN A 772 -27.69 28.38 42.74
C ASN A 772 -28.20 29.82 42.83
N LEU A 773 -29.43 30.08 42.36
CA LEU A 773 -30.00 31.41 42.34
C LEU A 773 -30.59 31.84 43.70
N GLY A 774 -29.87 32.73 44.38
CA GLY A 774 -30.32 33.42 45.59
C GLY A 774 -31.55 34.32 45.39
N GLY A 775 -32.08 34.89 46.47
CA GLY A 775 -33.35 35.62 46.44
C GLY A 775 -33.37 36.89 45.55
N LEU A 776 -34.48 37.09 44.83
CA LEU A 776 -34.73 38.21 43.90
C LEU A 776 -34.56 39.61 44.54
N SER A 777 -33.84 40.50 43.85
CA SER A 777 -33.68 41.89 44.29
C SER A 777 -34.91 42.78 44.11
N ASN A 778 -34.85 44.00 44.66
CA ASN A 778 -35.72 45.08 44.21
C ASN A 778 -35.43 45.46 42.75
N SER A 779 -36.42 46.01 42.04
CA SER A 779 -36.29 46.34 40.61
C SER A 779 -36.40 47.85 40.30
N PRO A 780 -35.29 48.53 39.96
CA PRO A 780 -35.29 49.93 39.52
C PRO A 780 -35.31 50.06 37.98
N GLY A 781 -35.85 51.16 37.44
CA GLY A 781 -35.99 51.35 35.99
C GLY A 781 -35.48 52.69 35.41
N ILE A 782 -35.17 52.69 34.11
CA ILE A 782 -34.55 53.80 33.34
C ILE A 782 -34.89 53.71 31.83
N GLN A 783 -34.53 54.70 30.99
CA GLN A 783 -34.81 54.69 29.52
C GLN A 783 -33.57 55.02 28.66
N THR A 784 -33.44 54.35 27.50
CA THR A 784 -32.34 54.45 26.51
C THR A 784 -32.68 55.28 25.24
N LEU A 785 -31.86 55.26 24.17
CA LEU A 785 -31.94 56.05 22.90
C LEU A 785 -31.53 55.19 21.66
N GLU A 786 -31.54 55.70 20.41
CA GLU A 786 -31.56 54.95 19.12
C GLU A 786 -30.19 54.58 18.44
N PHE A 787 -30.06 53.41 17.76
CA PHE A 787 -28.96 53.04 16.78
C PHE A 787 -29.19 51.72 15.97
N PHE A 788 -28.78 51.62 14.67
CA PHE A 788 -28.66 50.37 13.83
C PHE A 788 -27.67 50.54 12.62
N PRO A 789 -27.00 49.47 12.12
CA PRO A 789 -26.13 49.49 10.92
C PRO A 789 -26.34 48.36 9.85
N PRO A 790 -25.60 48.34 8.71
CA PRO A 790 -25.57 47.26 7.71
C PRO A 790 -25.07 45.88 8.20
N SER A 791 -25.47 44.81 7.50
CA SER A 791 -24.92 43.45 7.74
C SER A 791 -23.47 43.29 7.28
N THR A 792 -22.76 42.37 7.95
CA THR A 792 -21.43 41.87 7.55
C THR A 792 -21.53 41.00 6.29
N ILE A 793 -20.52 41.09 5.41
CA ILE A 793 -20.35 40.23 4.23
C ILE A 793 -19.48 39.04 4.64
N SER A 794 -19.96 37.80 4.52
CA SER A 794 -19.25 36.60 4.99
C SER A 794 -18.64 35.74 3.88
N ASP A 795 -18.96 36.03 2.62
CA ASP A 795 -18.71 35.18 1.45
C ASP A 795 -17.76 35.84 0.43
N LEU A 796 -16.87 36.74 0.87
CA LEU A 796 -15.87 37.33 -0.02
C LEU A 796 -14.88 36.24 -0.47
N ALA A 797 -14.76 36.03 -1.78
CA ALA A 797 -13.77 35.12 -2.37
C ALA A 797 -12.93 35.84 -3.43
N ALA A 798 -11.69 35.38 -3.61
CA ALA A 798 -10.74 35.86 -4.61
C ALA A 798 -10.44 34.76 -5.63
N LEU A 799 -10.56 35.08 -6.92
CA LEU A 799 -10.54 34.14 -8.04
C LEU A 799 -9.81 34.74 -9.25
N ASN A 800 -9.46 33.89 -10.23
CA ASN A 800 -9.00 34.28 -11.56
C ASN A 800 -7.87 35.34 -11.55
N ALA A 801 -6.74 35.01 -10.95
CA ALA A 801 -5.57 35.88 -10.96
C ALA A 801 -4.98 36.09 -12.36
N THR A 802 -4.41 37.27 -12.56
CA THR A 802 -3.54 37.62 -13.68
C THR A 802 -2.26 38.24 -13.12
N THR A 803 -1.38 38.72 -14.01
CA THR A 803 -0.12 39.38 -13.64
C THR A 803 -0.29 40.77 -13.00
N SER A 804 -1.50 41.34 -13.00
CA SER A 804 -1.77 42.67 -12.41
C SER A 804 -3.23 42.91 -11.99
N SER A 805 -4.08 41.90 -12.09
CA SER A 805 -5.48 41.92 -11.65
C SER A 805 -5.97 40.59 -11.10
N LEU A 806 -7.12 40.59 -10.43
CA LEU A 806 -7.88 39.39 -10.04
C LEU A 806 -9.35 39.74 -9.86
N MET A 807 -10.20 38.72 -9.74
CA MET A 807 -11.64 38.88 -9.49
C MET A 807 -11.96 38.70 -8.00
N LEU A 808 -12.79 39.58 -7.45
CA LEU A 808 -13.48 39.36 -6.18
C LEU A 808 -14.97 39.10 -6.41
N THR A 809 -15.56 38.22 -5.61
CA THR A 809 -17.01 37.92 -5.58
C THR A 809 -17.52 37.89 -4.14
N TRP A 810 -18.77 38.34 -3.90
CA TRP A 810 -19.45 38.32 -2.60
C TRP A 810 -20.98 38.54 -2.75
N THR A 811 -21.75 38.49 -1.67
CA THR A 811 -23.19 38.78 -1.63
C THR A 811 -23.47 40.17 -1.03
N ALA A 812 -24.32 40.96 -1.70
CA ALA A 812 -24.67 42.31 -1.28
C ALA A 812 -25.52 42.32 0.03
N PRO A 813 -25.17 43.13 1.05
CA PRO A 813 -25.97 43.35 2.25
C PRO A 813 -27.00 44.49 2.07
N GLY A 814 -27.79 44.75 3.11
CA GLY A 814 -28.70 45.88 3.21
C GLY A 814 -28.09 47.13 3.85
N ASP A 815 -28.97 48.10 4.06
CA ASP A 815 -28.78 49.40 4.72
C ASP A 815 -28.97 49.22 6.25
N ASP A 816 -30.13 48.73 6.66
CA ASP A 816 -30.42 48.19 8.00
C ASP A 816 -30.28 46.66 7.95
N GLY A 817 -29.11 46.12 8.29
CA GLY A 817 -28.84 44.68 8.19
C GLY A 817 -28.96 44.15 6.75
N MET A 818 -30.07 43.48 6.45
CA MET A 818 -30.45 42.99 5.10
C MET A 818 -31.67 43.72 4.49
N SER A 819 -32.15 44.79 5.13
CA SER A 819 -33.24 45.65 4.64
C SER A 819 -32.67 46.91 3.98
N GLY A 820 -33.35 47.47 2.98
CA GLY A 820 -32.88 48.66 2.24
C GLY A 820 -31.83 48.32 1.17
N THR A 821 -30.91 49.24 0.89
CA THR A 821 -29.74 49.03 0.03
C THR A 821 -28.64 49.98 0.50
N ALA A 822 -27.48 49.44 0.89
CA ALA A 822 -26.34 50.22 1.38
C ALA A 822 -25.91 51.32 0.40
N ASP A 823 -25.44 52.47 0.90
CA ASP A 823 -24.96 53.59 0.08
C ASP A 823 -23.60 53.28 -0.58
N GLY A 824 -22.78 52.41 0.03
CA GLY A 824 -21.54 51.97 -0.59
C GLY A 824 -20.74 50.91 0.14
N TYR A 825 -19.55 50.66 -0.40
CA TYR A 825 -18.55 49.74 0.16
C TYR A 825 -17.23 50.45 0.49
N ILE A 826 -16.43 49.86 1.37
CA ILE A 826 -14.99 50.09 1.48
C ILE A 826 -14.28 48.76 1.30
N LEU A 827 -13.45 48.63 0.27
CA LEU A 827 -12.56 47.49 0.06
C LEU A 827 -11.14 47.84 0.54
N LYS A 828 -10.51 46.92 1.26
CA LYS A 828 -9.11 46.98 1.66
C LYS A 828 -8.32 45.78 1.17
N HIS A 829 -7.01 45.97 1.03
CA HIS A 829 -6.04 44.94 0.68
C HIS A 829 -4.77 45.04 1.52
N SER A 830 -4.12 43.90 1.72
CA SER A 830 -2.89 43.70 2.50
C SER A 830 -1.93 42.80 1.72
N VAL A 831 -0.63 42.96 1.98
CA VAL A 831 0.45 42.06 1.53
C VAL A 831 1.25 41.51 2.72
N ALA A 832 0.72 41.66 3.93
CA ALA A 832 1.37 41.35 5.21
C ALA A 832 0.58 40.32 6.04
N GLY A 833 -0.29 39.54 5.41
CA GLY A 833 -1.21 38.61 6.05
C GLY A 833 -2.68 39.07 6.06
N PRO A 834 -3.58 38.23 6.60
CA PRO A 834 -5.04 38.43 6.60
C PRO A 834 -5.50 39.74 7.24
N ILE A 835 -6.63 40.27 6.76
CA ILE A 835 -7.25 41.48 7.31
C ILE A 835 -8.31 41.07 8.34
N THR A 836 -8.19 41.58 9.56
CA THR A 836 -9.09 41.33 10.68
C THR A 836 -9.71 42.63 11.19
N THR A 837 -10.72 42.55 12.06
CA THR A 837 -11.31 43.72 12.73
C THR A 837 -10.27 44.57 13.46
N GLU A 838 -9.23 43.94 14.04
CA GLU A 838 -8.15 44.63 14.76
C GLU A 838 -7.21 45.39 13.81
N ASN A 839 -6.78 44.75 12.71
CA ASN A 839 -5.79 45.31 11.80
C ASN A 839 -6.39 46.11 10.62
N TRP A 840 -7.72 46.14 10.48
CA TRP A 840 -8.47 46.89 9.46
C TRP A 840 -8.00 48.35 9.31
N GLY A 841 -7.64 49.01 10.41
CA GLY A 841 -7.11 50.38 10.37
C GLY A 841 -5.82 50.53 9.53
N SER A 842 -4.95 49.53 9.56
CA SER A 842 -3.62 49.52 8.95
C SER A 842 -3.60 49.04 7.49
N ALA A 843 -4.58 48.24 7.06
CA ALA A 843 -4.66 47.73 5.69
C ALA A 843 -4.90 48.85 4.64
N THR A 844 -4.43 48.66 3.42
CA THR A 844 -4.47 49.66 2.34
C THR A 844 -5.86 49.73 1.71
N THR A 845 -6.40 50.92 1.45
CA THR A 845 -7.72 51.07 0.83
C THR A 845 -7.64 51.02 -0.70
N TYR A 846 -8.36 50.07 -1.31
CA TYR A 846 -8.54 50.07 -2.76
C TYR A 846 -9.52 51.17 -3.16
N SER A 847 -9.11 52.06 -4.07
CA SER A 847 -9.90 53.24 -4.45
C SER A 847 -10.97 52.86 -5.47
N GLN A 848 -12.20 52.67 -5.01
CA GLN A 848 -13.37 52.30 -5.83
C GLN A 848 -14.58 53.22 -5.57
N SER A 849 -15.62 53.08 -6.40
CA SER A 849 -16.89 53.83 -6.32
C SER A 849 -18.03 52.97 -6.85
N TRP A 850 -18.18 51.76 -6.30
CA TRP A 850 -19.24 50.82 -6.66
C TRP A 850 -20.50 51.11 -5.85
N ASN A 851 -21.63 51.19 -6.55
CA ASN A 851 -22.94 51.18 -5.91
C ASN A 851 -23.32 49.71 -5.62
N PRO A 852 -23.82 49.37 -4.42
CA PRO A 852 -24.30 48.03 -4.10
C PRO A 852 -25.53 47.61 -4.93
N GLY A 853 -25.59 46.32 -5.27
CA GLY A 853 -26.81 45.64 -5.70
C GLY A 853 -27.87 45.52 -4.59
N SER A 854 -29.01 44.93 -4.92
CA SER A 854 -30.07 44.63 -3.93
C SER A 854 -29.61 43.56 -2.93
N PRO A 855 -30.07 43.58 -1.66
CA PRO A 855 -29.66 42.59 -0.67
C PRO A 855 -29.87 41.14 -1.15
N GLY A 856 -28.88 40.29 -0.94
CA GLY A 856 -28.90 38.90 -1.40
C GLY A 856 -28.57 38.69 -2.88
N SER A 857 -28.16 39.72 -3.64
CA SER A 857 -27.60 39.53 -4.99
C SER A 857 -26.08 39.35 -4.95
N SER A 858 -25.56 38.40 -5.74
CA SER A 858 -24.12 38.23 -5.95
C SER A 858 -23.52 39.41 -6.73
N GLU A 859 -22.38 39.89 -6.25
CA GLU A 859 -21.61 41.00 -6.78
C GLU A 859 -20.20 40.52 -7.17
N VAL A 860 -19.76 40.86 -8.38
CA VAL A 860 -18.46 40.46 -8.93
C VAL A 860 -17.72 41.70 -9.44
N ARG A 861 -16.43 41.85 -9.10
CA ARG A 861 -15.60 43.00 -9.52
C ARG A 861 -14.16 42.59 -9.84
N GLU A 862 -13.57 43.19 -10.86
CA GLU A 862 -12.13 43.10 -11.12
C GLU A 862 -11.36 44.12 -10.25
N ILE A 863 -10.29 43.66 -9.62
CA ILE A 863 -9.31 44.45 -8.88
C ILE A 863 -8.08 44.60 -9.76
N THR A 864 -7.65 45.83 -10.06
CA THR A 864 -6.59 46.09 -11.05
C THR A 864 -5.49 46.97 -10.50
N GLY A 865 -4.30 46.91 -11.09
CA GLY A 865 -3.14 47.68 -10.61
C GLY A 865 -2.47 47.04 -9.39
N LEU A 866 -2.62 45.73 -9.24
CA LEU A 866 -1.83 44.92 -8.34
C LEU A 866 -0.40 44.76 -8.89
N LEU A 867 0.56 44.48 -8.01
CA LEU A 867 1.89 44.03 -8.40
C LEU A 867 1.84 42.57 -8.87
N ASN A 868 2.75 42.14 -9.74
CA ASN A 868 2.95 40.74 -10.12
C ASN A 868 3.62 39.94 -8.98
N ALA A 869 3.54 38.61 -9.03
CA ALA A 869 4.18 37.69 -8.06
C ALA A 869 3.99 38.15 -6.59
N THR A 870 2.76 38.56 -6.25
CA THR A 870 2.45 39.18 -4.95
C THR A 870 1.13 38.64 -4.40
N ARG A 871 1.19 37.95 -3.27
CA ARG A 871 0.02 37.55 -2.48
C ARG A 871 -0.70 38.76 -1.88
N TYR A 872 -1.99 38.88 -2.20
CA TYR A 872 -2.87 39.88 -1.63
C TYR A 872 -3.98 39.23 -0.80
N TRP A 873 -4.17 39.72 0.42
CA TRP A 873 -5.34 39.45 1.27
C TRP A 873 -6.34 40.61 1.13
N PHE A 874 -7.63 40.31 0.99
CA PHE A 874 -8.69 41.32 0.78
C PHE A 874 -9.76 41.24 1.86
N ALA A 875 -10.34 42.39 2.24
CA ALA A 875 -11.54 42.42 3.07
C ALA A 875 -12.40 43.66 2.76
N ILE A 876 -13.72 43.51 2.87
CA ILE A 876 -14.71 44.51 2.50
C ILE A 876 -15.64 44.85 3.68
N ARG A 877 -16.22 46.06 3.65
CA ARG A 877 -17.32 46.51 4.54
C ARG A 877 -18.36 47.26 3.72
N ALA A 878 -19.64 47.16 4.09
CA ALA A 878 -20.71 48.04 3.61
C ALA A 878 -20.95 49.22 4.57
N TYR A 879 -21.56 50.30 4.07
CA TYR A 879 -22.01 51.45 4.85
C TYR A 879 -23.36 52.01 4.39
N ASP A 880 -24.11 52.61 5.32
CA ASP A 880 -25.45 53.19 5.11
C ASP A 880 -25.42 54.70 4.80
N ASP A 881 -26.59 55.30 4.52
CA ASP A 881 -26.72 56.73 4.21
C ASP A 881 -26.44 57.69 5.40
N VAL A 882 -26.35 57.15 6.62
CA VAL A 882 -26.00 57.86 7.86
C VAL A 882 -24.50 57.83 8.12
N GLY A 883 -23.79 56.84 7.56
CA GLY A 883 -22.36 56.60 7.72
C GLY A 883 -22.00 55.60 8.81
N ASN A 884 -22.90 54.70 9.21
CA ASN A 884 -22.55 53.52 9.99
C ASN A 884 -21.99 52.42 9.08
N TYR A 885 -21.26 51.46 9.65
CA TYR A 885 -20.53 50.43 8.89
C TYR A 885 -20.83 49.03 9.42
N GLY A 886 -21.15 48.10 8.52
CA GLY A 886 -21.22 46.67 8.85
C GLY A 886 -19.86 46.10 9.27
N GLY A 887 -19.82 44.83 9.70
CA GLY A 887 -18.58 44.17 10.12
C GLY A 887 -17.53 44.05 9.00
N VAL A 888 -16.29 43.76 9.37
CA VAL A 888 -15.23 43.36 8.43
C VAL A 888 -15.55 41.96 7.90
N SER A 889 -15.41 41.74 6.60
CA SER A 889 -15.63 40.43 5.99
C SER A 889 -14.62 39.37 6.42
N ASN A 890 -14.87 38.13 6.01
CA ASN A 890 -13.81 37.14 5.85
C ASN A 890 -12.68 37.69 4.93
N SER A 891 -11.48 37.14 5.05
CA SER A 891 -10.27 37.66 4.39
C SER A 891 -9.65 36.67 3.39
N PRO A 892 -10.27 36.43 2.22
CA PRO A 892 -9.67 35.61 1.17
C PRO A 892 -8.31 36.18 0.73
N ASN A 893 -7.48 35.30 0.17
CA ASN A 893 -6.18 35.66 -0.37
C ASN A 893 -5.94 34.96 -1.71
N LEU A 894 -5.18 35.61 -2.59
CA LEU A 894 -4.75 35.03 -3.85
C LEU A 894 -3.44 35.69 -4.29
N GLU A 895 -2.57 34.92 -4.94
CA GLU A 895 -1.32 35.37 -5.54
C GLU A 895 -1.58 35.91 -6.96
N THR A 896 -1.01 37.06 -7.29
CA THR A 896 -0.93 37.50 -8.70
C THR A 896 0.16 36.73 -9.43
N LEU A 897 -0.09 36.40 -10.70
CA LEU A 897 0.84 35.61 -11.50
C LEU A 897 2.15 36.38 -11.75
N GLU A 898 3.25 35.66 -11.95
CA GLU A 898 4.42 36.20 -12.63
C GLU A 898 4.17 36.26 -14.16
N GLY A 899 5.00 36.97 -14.91
CA GLY A 899 4.69 37.33 -16.30
C GLY A 899 5.89 37.79 -17.13
N VAL A 900 7.09 37.27 -16.84
CA VAL A 900 8.28 37.46 -17.68
C VAL A 900 8.58 36.14 -18.34
N ARG A 901 8.02 35.92 -19.54
CA ARG A 901 8.31 34.74 -20.38
C ARG A 901 9.83 34.44 -20.50
N PRO A 902 10.21 33.19 -20.81
CA PRO A 902 11.58 32.79 -21.12
C PRO A 902 12.26 33.61 -22.19
N GLY A 903 13.60 33.61 -22.12
CA GLY A 903 14.44 34.12 -23.19
C GLY A 903 14.36 33.26 -24.45
N ALA A 904 14.84 33.80 -25.57
CA ALA A 904 15.17 32.98 -26.73
C ALA A 904 16.58 32.40 -26.56
N PRO A 905 16.83 31.12 -26.89
CA PRO A 905 18.18 30.64 -27.16
C PRO A 905 18.77 31.42 -28.35
N THR A 906 19.85 32.18 -28.10
CA THR A 906 20.39 33.16 -29.07
C THR A 906 21.59 32.67 -29.88
N ASP A 907 22.09 31.50 -29.53
CA ASP A 907 23.37 30.93 -29.96
C ASP A 907 23.24 29.46 -30.39
N LEU A 908 22.01 29.02 -30.72
CA LEU A 908 21.72 27.69 -31.27
C LEU A 908 22.70 27.35 -32.39
N VAL A 909 23.37 26.21 -32.24
CA VAL A 909 24.40 25.70 -33.16
C VAL A 909 24.32 24.18 -33.25
N VAL A 910 24.73 23.61 -34.38
CA VAL A 910 24.93 22.17 -34.52
C VAL A 910 26.35 21.81 -34.07
N THR A 911 26.49 20.78 -33.24
CA THR A 911 27.77 20.34 -32.66
C THR A 911 28.27 19.01 -33.22
N SER A 912 27.36 18.08 -33.55
CA SER A 912 27.68 16.82 -34.23
C SER A 912 26.51 16.34 -35.09
N VAL A 913 26.83 15.50 -36.09
CA VAL A 913 25.92 15.03 -37.14
C VAL A 913 26.26 13.59 -37.46
N THR A 914 25.25 12.73 -37.62
CA THR A 914 25.40 11.36 -38.11
C THR A 914 24.48 11.11 -39.30
N GLN A 915 24.29 9.84 -39.68
CA GLN A 915 23.34 9.45 -40.73
C GLN A 915 21.89 9.64 -40.27
N THR A 916 21.60 9.49 -38.98
CA THR A 916 20.24 9.52 -38.41
C THR A 916 20.05 10.53 -37.28
N THR A 917 21.10 11.24 -36.86
CA THR A 917 21.05 12.17 -35.73
C THR A 917 21.71 13.52 -36.00
N VAL A 918 21.23 14.57 -35.31
CA VAL A 918 21.84 15.90 -35.27
C VAL A 918 21.84 16.41 -33.82
N THR A 919 23.02 16.75 -33.30
CA THR A 919 23.18 17.34 -31.98
C THR A 919 23.11 18.85 -32.07
N LEU A 920 22.16 19.43 -31.34
CA LEU A 920 22.00 20.87 -31.17
C LEU A 920 22.57 21.29 -29.82
N SER A 921 23.16 22.49 -29.74
CA SER A 921 23.61 23.10 -28.48
C SER A 921 23.29 24.59 -28.46
N TRP A 922 23.01 25.11 -27.27
CA TRP A 922 22.61 26.50 -27.01
C TRP A 922 22.91 26.88 -25.56
N THR A 923 22.93 28.18 -25.23
CA THR A 923 22.91 28.64 -23.84
C THR A 923 21.48 28.60 -23.30
N ALA A 924 21.27 27.96 -22.15
CA ALA A 924 19.95 27.87 -21.51
C ALA A 924 19.38 29.28 -21.21
N PRO A 925 18.18 29.64 -21.70
CA PRO A 925 17.68 31.01 -21.67
C PRO A 925 16.98 31.37 -20.35
N GLY A 926 16.72 30.39 -19.48
CA GLY A 926 16.04 30.58 -18.20
C GLY A 926 14.53 30.84 -18.30
N ASP A 927 13.88 30.59 -17.17
CA ASP A 927 12.44 30.74 -16.93
C ASP A 927 11.97 32.20 -17.05
N ASN A 928 12.40 33.05 -16.11
CA ASN A 928 12.07 34.46 -16.06
C ASN A 928 13.04 35.30 -16.92
N GLY A 929 13.08 35.01 -18.21
CA GLY A 929 13.76 35.78 -19.26
C GLY A 929 15.27 35.59 -19.40
N THR A 930 16.02 35.56 -18.29
CA THR A 930 17.43 35.08 -18.16
C THR A 930 17.75 34.61 -16.73
N VAL A 931 16.75 34.11 -16.00
CA VAL A 931 16.83 33.79 -14.56
C VAL A 931 15.94 32.57 -14.28
N GLY A 932 16.37 31.66 -13.40
CA GLY A 932 15.68 30.39 -13.15
C GLY A 932 15.92 29.35 -14.25
N THR A 933 15.16 28.26 -14.22
CA THR A 933 15.28 27.12 -15.14
C THR A 933 13.97 26.97 -15.89
N ALA A 934 13.99 27.07 -17.23
CA ALA A 934 12.77 26.97 -18.02
C ALA A 934 12.09 25.61 -17.80
N ALA A 935 10.75 25.56 -17.83
CA ALA A 935 9.98 24.33 -17.71
C ALA A 935 10.17 23.40 -18.92
N GLY A 936 10.56 23.95 -20.07
CA GLY A 936 10.94 23.15 -21.23
C GLY A 936 11.26 23.93 -22.50
N TYR A 937 11.47 23.16 -23.56
CA TYR A 937 11.80 23.60 -24.91
C TYR A 937 10.94 22.89 -25.94
N ILE A 938 10.29 23.66 -26.80
CA ILE A 938 9.77 23.15 -28.04
C ILE A 938 10.89 23.24 -29.09
N ILE A 939 11.43 22.09 -29.51
CA ILE A 939 12.32 22.00 -30.68
C ILE A 939 11.50 21.57 -31.90
N LYS A 940 11.68 22.26 -33.03
CA LYS A 940 11.04 21.88 -34.31
C LYS A 940 12.03 21.78 -35.45
N TYR A 941 11.74 20.87 -36.39
CA TYR A 941 12.52 20.66 -37.60
C TYR A 941 11.68 20.68 -38.90
N SER A 942 12.32 21.02 -40.02
CA SER A 942 11.68 21.17 -41.33
C SER A 942 12.65 20.85 -42.47
N THR A 943 12.25 19.92 -43.35
CA THR A 943 12.92 19.66 -44.64
C THR A 943 12.41 20.58 -45.76
N SER A 944 11.38 21.38 -45.50
CA SER A 944 10.68 22.20 -46.51
C SER A 944 11.26 23.61 -46.69
N GLY A 945 12.11 24.05 -45.75
CA GLY A 945 12.68 25.39 -45.69
C GLY A 945 12.79 25.92 -44.25
N GLN A 946 13.44 27.08 -44.13
CA GLN A 946 13.71 27.78 -42.86
C GLN A 946 12.45 27.94 -41.99
N ILE A 947 12.63 27.75 -40.69
CA ILE A 947 11.58 27.92 -39.69
C ILE A 947 11.53 29.38 -39.25
N THR A 948 10.32 29.91 -39.11
CA THR A 948 10.02 31.31 -38.80
C THR A 948 8.71 31.36 -38.03
N SER A 949 8.41 32.50 -37.40
CA SER A 949 7.11 32.70 -36.73
C SER A 949 5.89 32.62 -37.67
N GLU A 950 6.06 32.72 -38.99
CA GLU A 950 4.97 32.55 -39.97
C GLU A 950 4.69 31.07 -40.33
N ASN A 951 5.66 30.16 -40.14
CA ASN A 951 5.53 28.74 -40.50
C ASN A 951 5.85 27.73 -39.38
N TRP A 952 6.13 28.19 -38.16
CA TRP A 952 6.34 27.38 -36.94
C TRP A 952 5.34 26.23 -36.77
N MET A 953 4.04 26.51 -36.95
CA MET A 953 2.96 25.53 -36.82
C MET A 953 2.91 24.49 -37.96
N ASN A 954 3.77 24.59 -38.97
CA ASN A 954 3.90 23.62 -40.07
C ASN A 954 5.21 22.81 -40.00
N ALA A 955 6.08 23.10 -39.03
CA ALA A 955 7.30 22.33 -38.79
C ALA A 955 6.99 21.11 -37.91
N THR A 956 7.72 20.02 -38.10
CA THR A 956 7.60 18.82 -37.26
C THR A 956 8.16 19.13 -35.88
N GLU A 957 7.49 18.65 -34.84
CA GLU A 957 7.90 18.81 -33.44
C GLU A 957 8.76 17.62 -33.04
N TYR A 958 9.85 17.89 -32.32
CA TYR A 958 10.64 16.87 -31.63
C TYR A 958 10.23 16.91 -30.16
N MET A 959 9.90 15.76 -29.60
CA MET A 959 9.48 15.66 -28.19
C MET A 959 10.68 15.92 -27.28
N GLN A 960 10.42 16.55 -26.13
CA GLN A 960 11.40 16.72 -25.08
C GLN A 960 11.18 15.64 -24.02
N ASP A 961 12.26 14.95 -23.65
CA ASP A 961 12.35 13.93 -22.61
C ASP A 961 13.32 14.32 -21.47
N TRP A 962 14.14 15.37 -21.65
CA TRP A 962 15.14 15.82 -20.68
C TRP A 962 14.71 17.07 -19.89
N THR A 963 15.24 17.25 -18.68
CA THR A 963 15.05 18.46 -17.86
C THR A 963 16.03 19.58 -18.28
N PRO A 964 15.57 20.83 -18.50
CA PRO A 964 16.44 21.97 -18.85
C PRO A 964 17.48 22.35 -17.79
N LEU A 965 18.55 23.02 -18.22
CA LEU A 965 19.61 23.53 -17.33
C LEU A 965 19.32 24.96 -16.80
N GLU A 966 19.98 25.35 -15.69
CA GLU A 966 19.89 26.71 -15.16
C GLU A 966 20.34 27.77 -16.19
N ALA A 967 19.70 28.95 -16.14
CA ALA A 967 19.98 30.07 -17.05
C ALA A 967 21.48 30.41 -17.15
N GLY A 968 22.04 30.29 -18.36
CA GLY A 968 23.42 30.63 -18.67
C GLY A 968 24.39 29.45 -18.75
N GLU A 969 23.97 28.23 -18.37
CA GLU A 969 24.75 27.02 -18.67
C GLU A 969 24.65 26.63 -20.15
N THR A 970 25.63 25.85 -20.63
CA THR A 970 25.66 25.35 -22.02
C THR A 970 24.93 24.03 -22.11
N GLU A 971 23.80 24.03 -22.80
CA GLU A 971 22.94 22.87 -23.01
C GLU A 971 23.20 22.23 -24.37
N SER A 972 22.96 20.92 -24.49
CA SER A 972 23.18 20.18 -25.74
C SER A 972 22.32 18.90 -25.77
N HIS A 973 21.50 18.72 -26.81
CA HIS A 973 20.66 17.53 -27.00
C HIS A 973 20.80 16.94 -28.41
N THR A 974 20.62 15.62 -28.53
CA THR A 974 20.79 14.89 -29.79
C THR A 974 19.44 14.45 -30.36
N LEU A 975 19.02 15.07 -31.47
CA LEU A 975 17.80 14.70 -32.16
C LEU A 975 18.02 13.41 -32.96
N SER A 976 17.20 12.39 -32.68
CA SER A 976 17.16 11.08 -33.34
C SER A 976 16.22 11.02 -34.55
N ASP A 977 16.14 9.85 -35.19
CA ASP A 977 15.17 9.47 -36.24
C ASP A 977 15.09 10.38 -37.47
N LEU A 978 16.18 11.08 -37.75
CA LEU A 978 16.32 11.84 -38.99
C LEU A 978 16.65 10.90 -40.14
N ALA A 979 16.12 11.19 -41.34
CA ALA A 979 16.46 10.44 -42.54
C ALA A 979 17.90 10.78 -42.99
N PRO A 980 18.69 9.82 -43.48
CA PRO A 980 20.00 10.08 -44.10
C PRO A 980 19.92 10.92 -45.40
N ASP A 981 21.04 11.53 -45.81
CA ASP A 981 21.15 12.44 -46.98
C ASP A 981 20.02 13.48 -47.06
N THR A 982 19.59 14.01 -45.91
CA THR A 982 18.41 14.89 -45.82
C THR A 982 18.76 16.19 -45.10
N THR A 983 18.46 17.30 -45.76
CA THR A 983 18.69 18.64 -45.24
C THR A 983 17.55 19.09 -44.33
N TYR A 984 17.87 19.42 -43.08
CA TYR A 984 16.95 19.87 -42.04
C TYR A 984 17.26 21.31 -41.59
N TRP A 985 16.20 22.08 -41.40
CA TRP A 985 16.23 23.34 -40.64
C TRP A 985 15.71 23.06 -39.23
N PHE A 986 16.39 23.54 -38.20
CA PHE A 986 15.98 23.38 -36.79
C PHE A 986 15.81 24.75 -36.12
N ALA A 987 14.85 24.87 -35.21
CA ALA A 987 14.67 26.03 -34.34
C ALA A 987 14.06 25.64 -32.99
N ILE A 988 14.35 26.41 -31.95
CA ILE A 988 13.98 26.15 -30.54
C ILE A 988 13.24 27.34 -29.92
N MET A 989 12.39 27.06 -28.94
CA MET A 989 11.65 28.06 -28.16
C MET A 989 11.39 27.52 -26.74
N ALA A 990 11.77 28.27 -25.70
CA ALA A 990 11.54 27.86 -24.31
C ALA A 990 10.13 28.22 -23.80
N TYR A 991 9.64 27.53 -22.77
CA TYR A 991 8.41 27.85 -22.03
C TYR A 991 8.60 27.76 -20.50
N ASP A 992 7.75 28.47 -19.75
CA ASP A 992 7.71 28.49 -18.28
C ASP A 992 6.59 27.59 -17.71
N ASP A 993 6.51 27.49 -16.38
CA ASP A 993 5.51 26.69 -15.64
C ASP A 993 4.05 27.12 -15.89
N ILE A 994 3.81 28.27 -16.54
CA ILE A 994 2.48 28.84 -16.82
C ILE A 994 2.34 29.06 -18.34
N PRO A 995 2.55 28.00 -19.16
CA PRO A 995 3.13 27.98 -20.50
C PRO A 995 3.15 29.28 -21.32
N ASN A 996 3.96 30.25 -20.88
CA ASN A 996 4.29 31.44 -21.67
C ASN A 996 5.51 31.13 -22.53
N TYR A 997 5.32 31.15 -23.85
CA TYR A 997 6.40 30.87 -24.79
C TYR A 997 7.34 32.07 -24.96
N GLY A 998 8.65 31.79 -24.96
CA GLY A 998 9.71 32.74 -25.26
C GLY A 998 9.70 33.24 -26.71
N GLU A 999 10.80 33.88 -27.15
CA GLU A 999 10.97 34.16 -28.59
C GLU A 999 11.65 32.99 -29.31
N LEU A 1000 11.28 32.80 -30.58
CA LEU A 1000 11.85 31.76 -31.45
C LEU A 1000 13.33 32.04 -31.72
N SER A 1001 14.18 31.01 -31.64
CA SER A 1001 15.58 31.12 -32.07
C SER A 1001 15.71 31.45 -33.56
N GLU A 1002 16.87 31.99 -33.97
CA GLU A 1002 17.25 31.88 -35.38
C GLU A 1002 17.37 30.39 -35.76
N SER A 1003 17.00 30.03 -36.99
CA SER A 1003 17.12 28.63 -37.43
C SER A 1003 18.54 28.27 -37.80
N VAL A 1004 18.99 27.10 -37.35
CA VAL A 1004 20.17 26.43 -37.92
C VAL A 1004 19.75 25.53 -39.10
N LEU A 1005 20.73 25.17 -39.92
CA LEU A 1005 20.58 24.37 -41.14
C LEU A 1005 21.69 23.33 -41.20
N GLU A 1006 21.34 22.06 -41.38
CA GLU A 1006 22.33 20.99 -41.54
C GLU A 1006 21.82 19.88 -42.47
N THR A 1007 22.70 18.99 -42.94
CA THR A 1007 22.35 17.78 -43.70
C THR A 1007 22.95 16.54 -43.05
N THR A 1008 22.10 15.53 -42.80
CA THR A 1008 22.54 14.21 -42.30
C THR A 1008 23.45 13.49 -43.28
N LEU A 1009 24.31 12.61 -42.77
CA LEU A 1009 25.34 11.94 -43.57
C LEU A 1009 24.77 10.86 -44.51
N GLU A 1010 25.53 10.49 -45.55
CA GLU A 1010 25.20 9.38 -46.45
C GLU A 1010 25.36 8.01 -45.75
N ALA A 1011 24.48 7.05 -46.09
CA ALA A 1011 24.22 5.85 -45.27
C ALA A 1011 24.97 4.56 -45.65
N VAL A 1012 26.11 4.63 -46.35
CA VAL A 1012 26.79 3.43 -46.89
C VAL A 1012 28.29 3.44 -46.55
N PRO A 1013 28.73 2.81 -45.45
CA PRO A 1013 30.15 2.71 -45.10
C PRO A 1013 30.94 1.81 -46.07
N PRO A 1014 32.29 1.85 -46.02
CA PRO A 1014 33.15 0.91 -46.73
C PRO A 1014 32.87 -0.55 -46.37
N ALA A 1015 32.97 -1.47 -47.33
CA ALA A 1015 32.73 -2.90 -47.08
C ALA A 1015 33.87 -3.57 -46.29
N MET A 1016 33.52 -4.60 -45.50
CA MET A 1016 34.45 -5.44 -44.75
C MET A 1016 35.59 -5.99 -45.62
N ILE A 1017 36.81 -5.95 -45.10
CA ILE A 1017 37.97 -6.60 -45.72
C ILE A 1017 38.01 -8.08 -45.29
N GLY A 1018 37.43 -8.95 -46.11
CA GLY A 1018 37.33 -10.39 -45.85
C GLY A 1018 38.50 -11.26 -46.37
N ASP A 1019 39.57 -10.66 -46.91
CA ASP A 1019 40.70 -11.37 -47.51
C ASP A 1019 42.10 -10.93 -47.00
N LEU A 1020 42.19 -10.33 -45.81
CA LEU A 1020 43.45 -9.92 -45.20
C LEU A 1020 44.36 -11.12 -44.93
N ILE A 1021 45.57 -11.12 -45.50
CA ILE A 1021 46.58 -12.16 -45.33
C ILE A 1021 48.00 -11.61 -45.15
N VAL A 1022 48.84 -12.35 -44.42
CA VAL A 1022 50.30 -12.13 -44.39
C VAL A 1022 50.96 -12.73 -45.63
N VAL A 1023 51.82 -11.98 -46.32
CA VAL A 1023 52.48 -12.40 -47.57
C VAL A 1023 54.02 -12.38 -47.54
N ASP A 1024 54.64 -11.62 -46.65
CA ASP A 1024 56.09 -11.62 -46.41
C ASP A 1024 56.42 -11.23 -44.96
N MET A 1025 57.58 -11.64 -44.46
CA MET A 1025 57.99 -11.45 -43.06
C MET A 1025 59.51 -11.44 -42.89
N ASN A 1026 60.01 -10.56 -42.02
CA ASN A 1026 61.42 -10.52 -41.62
C ASN A 1026 61.55 -10.24 -40.10
N SER A 1027 62.74 -9.86 -39.64
CA SER A 1027 63.05 -9.63 -38.22
C SER A 1027 62.40 -8.39 -37.60
N SER A 1028 61.85 -7.47 -38.41
CA SER A 1028 61.34 -6.18 -37.94
C SER A 1028 60.14 -5.63 -38.72
N SER A 1029 59.57 -6.41 -39.65
CA SER A 1029 58.33 -6.07 -40.34
C SER A 1029 57.59 -7.30 -40.87
N ILE A 1030 56.27 -7.16 -41.02
CA ILE A 1030 55.37 -8.13 -41.63
C ILE A 1030 54.58 -7.42 -42.74
N THR A 1031 54.44 -8.04 -43.91
CA THR A 1031 53.72 -7.48 -45.05
C THR A 1031 52.33 -8.11 -45.15
N LEU A 1032 51.31 -7.26 -45.08
CA LEU A 1032 49.90 -7.60 -45.23
C LEU A 1032 49.46 -7.37 -46.68
N ASN A 1033 48.45 -8.11 -47.14
CA ASN A 1033 47.85 -7.99 -48.48
C ASN A 1033 46.34 -8.27 -48.39
N TRP A 1034 45.53 -7.49 -49.10
CA TRP A 1034 44.07 -7.54 -49.11
C TRP A 1034 43.50 -7.00 -50.43
N THR A 1035 42.19 -7.05 -50.61
CA THR A 1035 41.47 -6.35 -51.69
C THR A 1035 40.87 -5.04 -51.16
N ALA A 1036 41.17 -3.92 -51.82
CA ALA A 1036 40.68 -2.61 -51.41
C ALA A 1036 39.14 -2.50 -51.52
N PRO A 1037 38.44 -2.01 -50.47
CA PRO A 1037 37.02 -1.67 -50.52
C PRO A 1037 36.73 -0.39 -51.33
N GLY A 1038 35.45 -0.04 -51.39
CA GLY A 1038 34.98 1.25 -51.85
C GLY A 1038 35.03 2.35 -50.79
N ASP A 1039 34.53 3.52 -51.18
CA ASP A 1039 33.98 4.51 -50.22
C ASP A 1039 32.60 3.99 -49.78
N ASN A 1040 31.68 3.86 -50.73
CA ASN A 1040 30.35 3.30 -50.56
C ASN A 1040 30.38 1.79 -50.79
N GLY A 1041 30.63 1.01 -49.74
CA GLY A 1041 30.70 -0.45 -49.78
C GLY A 1041 31.82 -0.97 -50.69
N MET A 1042 31.45 -1.39 -51.91
CA MET A 1042 32.37 -1.87 -52.96
C MET A 1042 32.46 -0.93 -54.18
N SER A 1043 31.94 0.29 -54.08
CA SER A 1043 32.02 1.34 -55.11
C SER A 1043 33.04 2.42 -54.73
N GLY A 1044 33.77 2.95 -55.70
CA GLY A 1044 34.65 4.10 -55.49
C GLY A 1044 36.02 3.76 -54.86
N ARG A 1045 36.43 4.47 -53.80
CA ARG A 1045 37.75 4.37 -53.17
C ARG A 1045 37.71 4.90 -51.72
N ALA A 1046 37.98 4.04 -50.74
CA ALA A 1046 38.17 4.47 -49.35
C ALA A 1046 39.20 5.61 -49.21
N ALA A 1047 38.98 6.51 -48.25
CA ALA A 1047 39.88 7.62 -47.95
C ALA A 1047 41.14 7.15 -47.19
N GLY A 1048 41.02 6.12 -46.36
CA GLY A 1048 42.14 5.53 -45.65
C GLY A 1048 41.83 4.20 -44.96
N TYR A 1049 42.81 3.73 -44.20
CA TYR A 1049 42.73 2.52 -43.39
C TYR A 1049 43.20 2.79 -41.95
N VAL A 1050 42.63 2.04 -41.00
CA VAL A 1050 43.17 1.85 -39.65
C VAL A 1050 43.66 0.40 -39.57
N VAL A 1051 44.93 0.20 -39.25
CA VAL A 1051 45.50 -1.14 -38.96
C VAL A 1051 45.79 -1.22 -37.48
N LYS A 1052 45.30 -2.27 -36.82
CA LYS A 1052 45.63 -2.59 -35.43
C LYS A 1052 46.32 -3.95 -35.34
N TYR A 1053 47.13 -4.14 -34.30
CA TYR A 1053 47.82 -5.39 -34.02
C TYR A 1053 47.84 -5.76 -32.53
N SER A 1054 47.94 -7.06 -32.26
CA SER A 1054 47.99 -7.64 -30.92
C SER A 1054 49.12 -8.68 -30.83
N VAL A 1055 49.67 -8.86 -29.63
CA VAL A 1055 50.67 -9.89 -29.29
C VAL A 1055 50.16 -10.92 -28.28
N ILE A 1056 48.92 -10.76 -27.80
CA ILE A 1056 48.30 -11.63 -26.77
C ILE A 1056 47.26 -12.60 -27.34
N GLY A 1057 46.65 -12.28 -28.48
CA GLY A 1057 45.60 -13.09 -29.10
C GLY A 1057 45.03 -12.43 -30.38
N PRO A 1058 44.04 -13.07 -31.03
CA PRO A 1058 43.34 -12.52 -32.17
C PRO A 1058 42.55 -11.24 -31.82
N ILE A 1059 42.35 -10.39 -32.83
CA ILE A 1059 41.54 -9.18 -32.70
C ILE A 1059 40.14 -9.45 -33.25
N THR A 1060 39.12 -9.16 -32.44
CA THR A 1060 37.68 -9.22 -32.74
C THR A 1060 37.11 -7.79 -32.82
N SER A 1061 35.80 -7.65 -33.03
CA SER A 1061 35.06 -6.41 -32.80
C SER A 1061 35.15 -5.97 -31.34
N GLU A 1062 34.83 -6.86 -30.37
CA GLU A 1062 34.78 -6.48 -28.95
C GLU A 1062 36.12 -5.92 -28.44
N ASN A 1063 37.24 -6.56 -28.82
CA ASN A 1063 38.56 -6.19 -28.32
C ASN A 1063 39.32 -5.19 -29.21
N TRP A 1064 38.71 -4.68 -30.29
CA TRP A 1064 39.34 -3.78 -31.27
C TRP A 1064 39.95 -2.52 -30.64
N GLU A 1065 39.31 -1.88 -29.65
CA GLU A 1065 39.86 -0.69 -28.98
C GLU A 1065 40.97 -0.99 -27.95
N SER A 1066 41.17 -2.26 -27.57
CA SER A 1066 42.32 -2.70 -26.77
C SER A 1066 43.58 -2.97 -27.61
N ALA A 1067 43.44 -3.10 -28.93
CA ALA A 1067 44.53 -3.48 -29.83
C ALA A 1067 45.43 -2.29 -30.18
N THR A 1068 46.72 -2.55 -30.43
CA THR A 1068 47.72 -1.49 -30.68
C THR A 1068 47.60 -0.97 -32.12
N THR A 1069 47.30 0.32 -32.30
CA THR A 1069 47.24 0.96 -33.62
C THR A 1069 48.62 1.10 -34.28
N TYR A 1070 48.69 0.85 -35.58
CA TYR A 1070 49.85 1.15 -36.41
C TYR A 1070 49.68 2.53 -37.05
N ASP A 1071 50.24 3.56 -36.42
CA ASP A 1071 50.10 4.97 -36.78
C ASP A 1071 50.84 5.37 -38.07
N GLN A 1072 50.49 4.77 -39.22
CA GLN A 1072 50.95 5.16 -40.56
C GLN A 1072 49.77 5.18 -41.53
N SER A 1073 49.72 6.19 -42.42
CA SER A 1073 48.70 6.31 -43.46
C SER A 1073 49.31 6.35 -44.87
N TRP A 1074 48.53 5.91 -45.85
CA TRP A 1074 48.84 5.90 -47.27
C TRP A 1074 47.53 5.95 -48.08
N ASP A 1075 47.55 6.50 -49.29
CA ASP A 1075 46.35 6.62 -50.10
C ASP A 1075 45.88 5.22 -50.60
N PRO A 1076 44.65 4.74 -50.31
CA PRO A 1076 44.17 3.42 -50.74
C PRO A 1076 44.09 3.24 -52.27
N HIS A 1077 43.98 2.02 -52.76
CA HIS A 1077 43.57 1.73 -54.14
C HIS A 1077 42.05 1.86 -54.33
N SER A 1078 41.61 2.05 -55.58
CA SER A 1078 40.17 2.00 -55.93
C SER A 1078 39.62 0.59 -55.76
N ALA A 1079 38.33 0.48 -55.44
CA ALA A 1079 37.66 -0.77 -55.08
C ALA A 1079 38.00 -1.96 -56.02
N GLY A 1080 38.18 -3.15 -55.43
CA GLY A 1080 38.46 -4.38 -56.14
C GLY A 1080 39.88 -4.54 -56.68
N HIS A 1081 40.81 -3.64 -56.33
CA HIS A 1081 42.24 -3.81 -56.59
C HIS A 1081 42.95 -4.46 -55.40
N MET A 1082 43.90 -5.34 -55.68
CA MET A 1082 44.78 -5.90 -54.64
C MET A 1082 45.74 -4.83 -54.13
N GLU A 1083 45.92 -4.78 -52.81
CA GLU A 1083 46.74 -3.81 -52.09
C GLU A 1083 47.57 -4.51 -51.01
N ASN A 1084 48.75 -3.96 -50.72
CA ASN A 1084 49.67 -4.50 -49.72
C ASN A 1084 50.47 -3.40 -49.03
N HIS A 1085 50.74 -3.59 -47.74
CA HIS A 1085 51.53 -2.67 -46.93
C HIS A 1085 52.40 -3.45 -45.94
N ALA A 1086 53.59 -2.92 -45.65
CA ALA A 1086 54.52 -3.51 -44.68
C ALA A 1086 54.39 -2.80 -43.33
N VAL A 1087 53.89 -3.50 -42.31
CA VAL A 1087 53.85 -3.02 -40.93
C VAL A 1087 55.27 -3.07 -40.36
N LEU A 1088 55.85 -1.89 -40.09
CA LEU A 1088 57.24 -1.72 -39.69
C LEU A 1088 57.42 -1.54 -38.17
N GLY A 1089 58.58 -1.90 -37.65
CA GLY A 1089 58.98 -1.61 -36.26
C GLY A 1089 58.64 -2.69 -35.24
N LEU A 1090 58.22 -3.87 -35.71
CA LEU A 1090 57.86 -5.02 -34.88
C LEU A 1090 59.09 -5.63 -34.17
N GLU A 1091 58.87 -6.24 -33.00
CA GLU A 1091 59.92 -6.94 -32.25
C GLU A 1091 60.29 -8.28 -32.91
N GLU A 1092 61.51 -8.77 -32.65
CA GLU A 1092 62.10 -9.95 -33.29
C GLU A 1092 61.69 -11.26 -32.60
N GLY A 1093 61.09 -12.20 -33.34
CA GLY A 1093 60.71 -13.53 -32.85
C GLY A 1093 59.33 -13.61 -32.20
N ALA A 1094 58.50 -12.58 -32.31
CA ALA A 1094 57.17 -12.48 -31.71
C ALA A 1094 56.05 -12.80 -32.72
N ASN A 1095 54.91 -13.28 -32.20
CA ASN A 1095 53.67 -13.44 -32.95
C ASN A 1095 52.87 -12.14 -32.94
N TYR A 1096 52.26 -11.82 -34.06
CA TYR A 1096 51.38 -10.68 -34.25
C TYR A 1096 50.11 -11.09 -34.97
N TRP A 1097 48.97 -10.77 -34.36
CA TRP A 1097 47.66 -10.82 -34.99
C TRP A 1097 47.33 -9.42 -35.49
N PHE A 1098 46.89 -9.30 -36.74
CA PHE A 1098 46.57 -8.04 -37.42
C PHE A 1098 45.11 -8.02 -37.86
N THR A 1099 44.48 -6.85 -37.78
CA THR A 1099 43.20 -6.53 -38.43
C THR A 1099 43.26 -5.15 -39.06
N ILE A 1100 42.40 -4.91 -40.05
CA ILE A 1100 42.29 -3.65 -40.79
C ILE A 1100 40.82 -3.23 -40.88
N VAL A 1101 40.59 -1.92 -40.83
CA VAL A 1101 39.30 -1.26 -41.09
C VAL A 1101 39.53 -0.21 -42.17
N ALA A 1102 38.57 -0.04 -43.08
CA ALA A 1102 38.56 1.05 -44.07
C ALA A 1102 37.64 2.19 -43.61
N TYR A 1103 37.94 3.43 -44.01
CA TYR A 1103 37.06 4.58 -43.79
C TYR A 1103 36.93 5.46 -45.04
N ASP A 1104 35.80 6.14 -45.18
CA ASP A 1104 35.48 7.06 -46.29
C ASP A 1104 35.94 8.51 -46.02
N GLU A 1105 35.71 9.42 -46.97
CA GLU A 1105 36.06 10.84 -46.83
C GLU A 1105 35.29 11.60 -45.73
N VAL A 1106 34.24 11.02 -45.16
CA VAL A 1106 33.37 11.61 -44.14
C VAL A 1106 33.75 11.12 -42.73
N GLY A 1107 34.32 9.91 -42.64
CA GLY A 1107 34.71 9.25 -41.39
C GLY A 1107 33.82 8.07 -41.01
N ASN A 1108 32.96 7.56 -41.91
CA ASN A 1108 32.28 6.29 -41.68
C ASN A 1108 33.31 5.15 -41.76
N TYR A 1109 33.30 4.26 -40.76
CA TYR A 1109 34.17 3.08 -40.71
C TYR A 1109 33.42 1.83 -41.20
N GLY A 1110 34.11 0.99 -41.96
CA GLY A 1110 33.65 -0.36 -42.27
C GLY A 1110 33.90 -1.36 -41.14
N GLU A 1111 33.37 -2.56 -41.26
CA GLU A 1111 33.58 -3.66 -40.31
C GLU A 1111 35.06 -4.09 -40.19
N VAL A 1112 35.44 -4.59 -39.01
CA VAL A 1112 36.78 -5.13 -38.72
C VAL A 1112 37.07 -6.34 -39.62
N SER A 1113 38.23 -6.35 -40.27
CA SER A 1113 38.64 -7.47 -41.15
C SER A 1113 38.71 -8.81 -40.44
N ASN A 1114 38.78 -9.89 -41.24
CA ASN A 1114 39.31 -11.16 -40.73
C ASN A 1114 40.71 -10.95 -40.11
N THR A 1115 41.03 -11.71 -39.05
CA THR A 1115 42.35 -11.63 -38.41
C THR A 1115 43.42 -12.33 -39.26
N ALA A 1116 44.59 -11.71 -39.41
CA ALA A 1116 45.77 -12.30 -40.04
C ALA A 1116 46.92 -12.51 -39.04
N LEU A 1117 47.47 -13.72 -38.95
CA LEU A 1117 48.56 -14.07 -38.03
C LEU A 1117 49.92 -14.14 -38.76
N GLY A 1118 50.95 -13.49 -38.21
CA GLY A 1118 52.33 -13.60 -38.67
C GLY A 1118 53.35 -13.62 -37.53
N THR A 1119 54.56 -14.12 -37.80
CA THR A 1119 55.66 -14.20 -36.83
C THR A 1119 56.92 -13.57 -37.39
N THR A 1120 57.58 -12.67 -36.66
CA THR A 1120 58.83 -12.05 -37.11
C THR A 1120 60.01 -13.03 -37.02
N THR A 1121 60.94 -12.97 -37.97
CA THR A 1121 62.01 -13.98 -38.10
C THR A 1121 63.26 -13.62 -37.30
N ILE A 1122 63.74 -14.51 -36.43
CA ILE A 1122 65.01 -14.31 -35.69
C ILE A 1122 66.19 -14.08 -36.64
N ALA A 1123 66.97 -13.02 -36.39
CA ALA A 1123 67.97 -12.42 -37.27
C ALA A 1123 69.28 -13.23 -37.39
N GLY A 1124 69.16 -14.48 -37.87
CA GLY A 1124 70.31 -15.35 -38.15
C GLY A 1124 69.98 -16.81 -38.49
N GLY A 1125 68.71 -17.23 -38.47
CA GLY A 1125 68.31 -18.62 -38.72
C GLY A 1125 68.19 -18.99 -40.21
N PHE A 1126 68.90 -20.04 -40.64
CA PHE A 1126 68.64 -20.72 -41.92
C PHE A 1126 67.53 -21.78 -41.77
N PRO A 1127 66.68 -22.02 -42.81
CA PRO A 1127 65.50 -22.86 -42.67
C PRO A 1127 65.74 -24.37 -42.87
N ALA A 1128 65.42 -25.17 -41.85
CA ALA A 1128 65.02 -26.59 -41.86
C ALA A 1128 64.62 -26.99 -40.42
N GLY A 1129 63.70 -27.91 -40.12
CA GLY A 1129 62.88 -28.77 -40.97
C GLY A 1129 62.73 -30.16 -40.31
N PHE A 1130 61.48 -30.63 -40.09
CA PHE A 1130 61.11 -31.78 -39.22
C PHE A 1130 61.43 -31.55 -37.71
N GLY A 1131 60.75 -32.16 -36.74
CA GLY A 1131 59.53 -32.98 -36.79
C GLY A 1131 59.50 -34.11 -35.75
N SER A 1132 58.42 -34.22 -34.97
CA SER A 1132 58.10 -35.27 -33.96
C SER A 1132 59.00 -35.38 -32.71
N GLY A 1133 58.42 -35.76 -31.55
CA GLY A 1133 59.21 -36.13 -30.35
C GLY A 1133 58.46 -36.09 -29.01
N LEU A 1134 57.95 -37.24 -28.56
CA LEU A 1134 57.40 -37.45 -27.20
C LEU A 1134 58.53 -37.64 -26.17
N ALA A 1135 58.38 -37.21 -24.90
CA ALA A 1135 58.49 -38.05 -23.68
C ALA A 1135 58.88 -37.33 -22.34
N ILE A 1136 57.98 -37.45 -21.35
CA ILE A 1136 58.17 -37.97 -19.96
C ILE A 1136 59.33 -37.43 -19.07
N GLY A 1137 58.98 -36.96 -17.86
CA GLY A 1137 59.87 -36.90 -16.68
C GLY A 1137 59.14 -36.57 -15.36
N ILE A 1138 59.31 -37.38 -14.30
CA ILE A 1138 58.64 -37.26 -12.98
C ILE A 1138 59.69 -37.47 -11.85
N VAL A 1139 59.51 -36.87 -10.66
CA VAL A 1139 59.67 -37.46 -9.28
C VAL A 1139 59.98 -36.44 -8.16
N ALA A 1140 59.06 -36.36 -7.16
CA ALA A 1140 59.18 -36.09 -5.70
C ALA A 1140 60.05 -34.95 -5.11
N GLY A 1141 59.75 -34.40 -3.91
CA GLY A 1141 58.56 -34.55 -3.05
C GLY A 1141 58.79 -34.44 -1.52
N ALA A 1142 57.73 -34.02 -0.80
CA ALA A 1142 57.42 -34.16 0.64
C ALA A 1142 58.29 -33.52 1.75
N GLY A 1143 57.60 -32.99 2.80
CA GLY A 1143 58.18 -32.70 4.13
C GLY A 1143 57.42 -31.65 4.96
N SER A 1144 56.74 -32.05 6.04
CA SER A 1144 55.94 -31.16 6.93
C SER A 1144 56.26 -31.37 8.42
N LEU A 1145 56.00 -30.35 9.26
CA LEU A 1145 55.52 -30.41 10.67
C LEU A 1145 55.45 -29.00 11.31
N ALA A 1146 54.79 -28.87 12.47
CA ALA A 1146 54.16 -27.62 12.92
C ALA A 1146 54.55 -27.12 14.34
N ALA A 1147 53.92 -26.00 14.73
CA ALA A 1147 53.68 -25.45 16.08
C ALA A 1147 54.81 -24.64 16.80
N VAL A 1148 54.53 -23.67 17.71
CA VAL A 1148 53.53 -22.56 17.83
C VAL A 1148 53.73 -21.84 19.21
N ILE A 1149 53.08 -20.68 19.45
CA ILE A 1149 52.80 -20.02 20.76
C ILE A 1149 53.96 -19.23 21.45
N VAL A 1150 53.78 -18.11 22.19
CA VAL A 1150 52.81 -16.96 22.20
C VAL A 1150 53.31 -15.87 23.21
N VAL A 1151 52.43 -15.00 23.74
CA VAL A 1151 52.46 -14.22 25.03
C VAL A 1151 52.70 -12.69 24.90
N VAL A 1152 52.07 -11.74 25.62
CA VAL A 1152 50.81 -11.52 26.42
C VAL A 1152 51.02 -10.20 27.22
N TRP A 1153 50.10 -9.32 27.64
CA TRP A 1153 48.68 -8.95 27.40
C TRP A 1153 48.40 -7.63 28.18
N LEU A 1154 47.16 -7.11 28.18
CA LEU A 1154 46.30 -6.80 29.38
C LEU A 1154 45.28 -5.67 29.06
N ILE A 1155 43.95 -5.89 29.06
CA ILE A 1155 43.01 -6.25 30.16
C ILE A 1155 42.49 -5.05 30.98
N ARG A 1156 41.15 -4.90 31.01
CA ARG A 1156 40.38 -4.89 32.28
C ARG A 1156 38.93 -5.37 32.12
N LYS A 1157 38.47 -6.16 33.09
CA LYS A 1157 37.13 -6.75 33.24
C LYS A 1157 36.78 -6.75 34.73
N LYS A 1158 35.55 -6.38 35.12
CA LYS A 1158 34.81 -7.03 36.23
C LYS A 1158 33.38 -6.52 36.44
N ARG A 1159 32.44 -7.47 36.30
CA ARG A 1159 31.28 -7.78 37.15
C ARG A 1159 30.76 -6.68 38.10
N GLY A 1160 29.49 -6.33 37.88
CA GLY A 1160 28.42 -6.63 38.84
C GLY A 1160 28.03 -5.53 39.82
N THR A 1161 26.80 -5.03 39.67
CA THR A 1161 25.68 -5.71 40.36
C THR A 1161 24.84 -6.43 39.32
#